data_AF-A0A936DAK2-F1
#
_entry.id   AF-A0A936DAK2-F1
#
_cell.length_a   1.000
_cell.length_b   1.000
_cell.length_c   1.000
_cell.angle_alpha   90.00
_cell.angle_beta   90.00
_cell.angle_gamma   90.00
#
_symmetry.space_group_name_H-M   'P 1'
#
loop_
_entity.id
_entity.type
_entity.pdbx_description
1 polymer ?
#
loop_
_entity_poly.entity_id
_entity_poly.type
_entity_poly.pdbx_seq_one_letter_code
_entity_poly.pdbx_strand_id
1 'polypeptide(L)'
;MKIAVIGGGPAGLYFALLLRRSGASHEIVVVERNRDAETFGWGVVFSDETLGNFLQADVETHQRITDGFVHWDRIDTHFGGRVISSGGHGFSGIARQRLLTILQQRCVELGVELRFEHEVPGPEAFGDADLVVAADGINSRTRTAMAEHFRPDIVPGAAKFIWLGADRAFDAFKFFITRTEFGLVQVHAYPFDATHSTFIVETHERTWRALGFDRMSVADSVAWCERTFAAELAGARLLTNKSEWINFRRVRNGTWHHGNVVLIGDAAHTAHFSIGSGTKLAMEDSIALVAALREHGDVPSALAAYQAARWVEVAKLQKTAETSQAWFEHIDRLRDADPLELTMGMMTRSKRVTHDNLRLRDPEFVAQVDRHFAHQAGVGLDQATPPPMFTPLRLRGLTLPNRVVVSSMCQYSARDGSPDDWHLVHLGSRAIGGAGLVMAEMTDVSADGRITLGCTGLYDDAHVAPWRRVTDFVHANAAAKIGVQLGHAGRKGSCVLPWEGDDRPLAGGWPLLAASAIPYLQDGVVPKAMDRADMDAVRADFVAATTRALAAGFDLLELHMAHGYLLSTFLSPLTNRRDDDYGGTIAQRLRFPLEVFDAVRAVWPQDRPMSVRISACDWAEGGITDDDVLAIATALKQHGCDVLDVSTGQTVREAKPIYGRMYQAPWSELVRREVGIPTITVGNVQSWDHVNTLLASGRADLVALARPHLFDPYFTLHAAAEQGYRGVVWPNQYLSARPR
;
A
#
# COMPACT_ATOMS: atom_id res chain seq x y z
N MET A 1 16.05 -38.31 -19.71
CA MET A 1 15.29 -38.18 -18.45
C MET A 1 13.85 -38.57 -18.70
N LYS A 2 13.25 -39.32 -17.78
CA LYS A 2 11.82 -39.56 -17.65
C LYS A 2 11.21 -38.47 -16.78
N ILE A 3 10.24 -37.73 -17.33
CA ILE A 3 9.70 -36.52 -16.71
C ILE A 3 8.18 -36.64 -16.65
N ALA A 4 7.63 -36.51 -15.45
CA ALA A 4 6.20 -36.47 -15.22
C ALA A 4 5.75 -35.05 -14.89
N VAL A 5 4.80 -34.52 -15.64
CA VAL A 5 4.18 -33.21 -15.39
C VAL A 5 2.77 -33.44 -14.90
N ILE A 6 2.48 -33.03 -13.66
CA ILE A 6 1.16 -33.14 -13.04
C ILE A 6 0.44 -31.82 -13.26
N GLY A 7 -0.57 -31.80 -14.13
CA GLY A 7 -1.35 -30.62 -14.51
C GLY A 7 -1.11 -30.17 -15.95
N GLY A 8 -2.19 -30.09 -16.72
CA GLY A 8 -2.27 -29.63 -18.11
C GLY A 8 -2.71 -28.16 -18.25
N GLY A 9 -2.41 -27.32 -17.26
CA GLY A 9 -2.57 -25.86 -17.35
C GLY A 9 -1.45 -25.18 -18.15
N PRO A 10 -1.48 -23.84 -18.28
CA PRO A 10 -0.47 -23.10 -19.04
C PRO A 10 0.97 -23.37 -18.59
N ALA A 11 1.23 -23.49 -17.28
CA ALA A 11 2.57 -23.79 -16.74
C ALA A 11 3.09 -25.16 -17.20
N GLY A 12 2.28 -26.21 -17.01
CA GLY A 12 2.69 -27.60 -17.29
C GLY A 12 2.87 -27.87 -18.78
N LEU A 13 1.90 -27.45 -19.60
CA LEU A 13 1.97 -27.62 -21.06
C LEU A 13 3.13 -26.82 -21.66
N TYR A 14 3.32 -25.56 -21.22
CA TYR A 14 4.40 -24.73 -21.74
C TYR A 14 5.78 -25.23 -21.32
N PHE A 15 5.91 -25.77 -20.10
CA PHE A 15 7.15 -26.45 -19.68
C PHE A 15 7.45 -27.66 -20.57
N ALA A 16 6.46 -28.54 -20.75
CA ALA A 16 6.63 -29.77 -21.52
C ALA A 16 7.00 -29.49 -22.97
N LEU A 17 6.36 -28.52 -23.61
CA LEU A 17 6.65 -28.15 -25.00
C LEU A 17 8.04 -27.51 -25.15
N LEU A 18 8.42 -26.59 -24.25
CA LEU A 18 9.72 -25.92 -24.33
C LEU A 18 10.88 -26.90 -24.11
N LEU A 19 10.75 -27.80 -23.14
CA LEU A 19 11.78 -28.79 -22.86
C LEU A 19 11.90 -29.82 -24.00
N ARG A 20 10.78 -30.23 -24.60
CA ARG A 20 10.81 -31.12 -25.77
C ARG A 20 11.48 -30.46 -26.97
N ARG A 21 11.22 -29.17 -27.19
CA ARG A 21 11.81 -28.37 -28.27
C ARG A 21 13.31 -28.14 -28.10
N SER A 22 13.88 -28.23 -26.90
CA SER A 22 15.32 -28.02 -26.69
C SER A 22 16.22 -29.13 -27.26
N GLY A 23 15.64 -30.15 -27.92
CA GLY A 23 16.37 -31.15 -28.70
C GLY A 23 16.91 -32.34 -27.90
N ALA A 24 16.59 -32.42 -26.61
CA ALA A 24 17.00 -33.52 -25.75
C ALA A 24 15.98 -34.68 -25.78
N SER A 25 16.48 -35.92 -25.77
CA SER A 25 15.69 -37.15 -25.78
C SER A 25 15.03 -37.44 -24.43
N HIS A 26 14.17 -36.52 -23.99
CA HIS A 26 13.35 -36.69 -22.78
C HIS A 26 12.08 -37.49 -23.06
N GLU A 27 11.71 -38.40 -22.17
CA GLU A 27 10.38 -39.00 -22.13
C GLU A 27 9.52 -38.09 -21.24
N ILE A 28 8.55 -37.39 -21.83
CA ILE A 28 7.73 -36.40 -21.11
C ILE A 28 6.26 -36.82 -21.21
N VAL A 29 5.64 -37.02 -20.05
CA VAL A 29 4.20 -37.24 -19.92
C VAL A 29 3.57 -36.11 -19.14
N VAL A 30 2.49 -35.53 -19.67
CA VAL A 30 1.63 -34.57 -18.97
C VAL A 30 0.35 -35.28 -18.58
N VAL A 31 0.01 -35.25 -17.30
CA VAL A 31 -1.20 -35.88 -16.76
C VAL A 31 -2.15 -34.81 -16.24
N GLU A 32 -3.37 -34.79 -16.75
CA GLU A 32 -4.41 -33.81 -16.42
C GLU A 32 -5.68 -34.53 -15.95
N ARG A 33 -6.28 -34.02 -14.87
CA ARG A 33 -7.47 -34.60 -14.25
C ARG A 33 -8.75 -34.28 -15.03
N ASN A 34 -8.77 -33.15 -15.72
CA ASN A 34 -9.91 -32.68 -16.51
C ASN A 34 -9.86 -33.26 -17.94
N ARG A 35 -10.95 -33.08 -18.68
CA ARG A 35 -11.01 -33.39 -20.12
C ARG A 35 -10.14 -32.47 -20.95
N ASP A 36 -9.90 -32.85 -22.19
CA ASP A 36 -9.19 -32.03 -23.16
C ASP A 36 -9.88 -30.67 -23.34
N ALA A 37 -9.07 -29.61 -23.40
CA ALA A 37 -9.50 -28.21 -23.41
C ALA A 37 -10.53 -27.79 -22.32
N GLU A 38 -10.82 -28.61 -21.32
CA GLU A 38 -11.71 -28.26 -20.21
C GLU A 38 -10.99 -27.30 -19.26
N THR A 39 -11.64 -26.20 -18.90
CA THR A 39 -11.01 -25.16 -18.09
C THR A 39 -11.99 -24.49 -17.16
N PHE A 40 -11.47 -23.88 -16.11
CA PHE A 40 -12.22 -22.97 -15.24
C PHE A 40 -11.95 -21.51 -15.67
N GLY A 41 -13.01 -20.71 -15.75
CA GLY A 41 -12.92 -19.31 -16.15
C GLY A 41 -13.00 -19.09 -17.66
N TRP A 42 -12.66 -17.86 -18.08
CA TRP A 42 -12.98 -17.31 -19.40
C TRP A 42 -11.74 -16.77 -20.12
N GLY A 43 -11.55 -15.46 -20.19
CA GLY A 43 -10.37 -14.84 -20.83
C GLY A 43 -9.20 -14.63 -19.88
N VAL A 44 -7.99 -14.61 -20.42
CA VAL A 44 -6.77 -14.18 -19.71
C VAL A 44 -6.17 -12.95 -20.39
N VAL A 45 -5.54 -12.08 -19.62
CA VAL A 45 -4.92 -10.83 -20.09
C VAL A 45 -3.41 -10.94 -20.03
N PHE A 46 -2.74 -10.41 -21.04
CA PHE A 46 -1.30 -10.15 -21.08
C PHE A 46 -1.07 -8.65 -21.28
N SER A 47 -0.08 -8.08 -20.61
CA SER A 47 0.40 -6.73 -20.94
C SER A 47 1.37 -6.81 -22.13
N ASP A 48 1.44 -5.77 -22.96
CA ASP A 48 2.31 -5.75 -24.15
C ASP A 48 3.80 -6.01 -23.80
N GLU A 49 4.25 -5.53 -22.64
CA GLU A 49 5.61 -5.76 -22.11
C GLU A 49 5.95 -7.25 -21.88
N THR A 50 4.93 -8.12 -21.79
CA THR A 50 5.08 -9.54 -21.43
C THR A 50 5.46 -10.43 -22.61
N LEU A 51 5.21 -10.00 -23.85
CA LEU A 51 5.30 -10.89 -25.01
C LEU A 51 6.73 -11.18 -25.47
N GLY A 52 7.69 -10.31 -25.14
CA GLY A 52 9.09 -10.46 -25.56
C GLY A 52 9.74 -11.77 -25.08
N ASN A 53 9.52 -12.14 -23.82
CA ASN A 53 10.08 -13.40 -23.26
C ASN A 53 9.48 -14.63 -23.94
N PHE A 54 8.20 -14.58 -24.29
CA PHE A 54 7.52 -15.70 -24.95
C PHE A 54 7.98 -15.85 -26.40
N LEU A 55 8.20 -14.73 -27.10
CA LEU A 55 8.76 -14.72 -28.45
C LEU A 55 10.16 -15.33 -28.48
N GLN A 56 11.02 -14.95 -27.52
CA GLN A 56 12.37 -15.53 -27.39
C GLN A 56 12.32 -17.01 -27.04
N ALA A 57 11.39 -17.42 -26.17
CA ALA A 57 11.24 -18.79 -25.74
C ALA A 57 10.73 -19.69 -26.87
N ASP A 58 9.66 -19.33 -27.59
CA ASP A 58 9.15 -20.05 -28.78
C ASP A 58 8.35 -19.16 -29.72
N VAL A 59 8.94 -18.85 -30.88
CA VAL A 59 8.35 -17.99 -31.92
C VAL A 59 7.04 -18.54 -32.44
N GLU A 60 6.94 -19.85 -32.68
CA GLU A 60 5.76 -20.45 -33.31
C GLU A 60 4.56 -20.45 -32.34
N THR A 61 4.78 -20.89 -31.09
CA THR A 61 3.72 -20.83 -30.07
C THR A 61 3.34 -19.39 -29.77
N HIS A 62 4.31 -18.47 -29.70
CA HIS A 62 4.04 -17.04 -29.54
C HIS A 62 3.12 -16.52 -30.65
N GLN A 63 3.44 -16.76 -31.92
CA GLN A 63 2.62 -16.33 -33.06
C GLN A 63 1.19 -16.87 -32.97
N ARG A 64 1.02 -18.17 -32.73
CA ARG A 64 -0.31 -18.78 -32.59
C ARG A 64 -1.13 -18.19 -31.45
N ILE A 65 -0.47 -17.80 -30.34
CA ILE A 65 -1.11 -17.13 -29.21
C ILE A 65 -1.49 -15.69 -29.60
N THR A 66 -0.58 -14.92 -30.19
CA THR A 66 -0.82 -13.53 -30.56
C THR A 66 -1.84 -13.37 -31.69
N ASP A 67 -1.92 -14.32 -32.61
CA ASP A 67 -2.96 -14.36 -33.66
C ASP A 67 -4.38 -14.52 -33.07
N GLY A 68 -4.47 -15.03 -31.84
CA GLY A 68 -5.71 -15.16 -31.09
C GLY A 68 -6.04 -13.98 -30.19
N PHE A 69 -5.25 -12.90 -30.21
CA PHE A 69 -5.44 -11.77 -29.30
C PHE A 69 -6.53 -10.80 -29.74
N VAL A 70 -7.24 -10.30 -28.73
CA VAL A 70 -7.95 -9.02 -28.81
C VAL A 70 -7.10 -7.97 -28.13
N HIS A 71 -6.90 -6.83 -28.78
CA HIS A 71 -6.11 -5.73 -28.25
C HIS A 71 -7.00 -4.55 -27.84
N TRP A 72 -6.65 -3.91 -26.73
CA TRP A 72 -7.25 -2.65 -26.29
C TRP A 72 -6.23 -1.86 -25.47
N ASP A 73 -6.40 -0.54 -25.42
CA ASP A 73 -5.51 0.36 -24.68
C ASP A 73 -6.22 1.19 -23.61
N ARG A 74 -7.57 1.22 -23.66
CA ARG A 74 -8.43 2.00 -22.78
C ARG A 74 -8.95 1.18 -21.61
N ILE A 75 -9.05 1.84 -20.46
CA ILE A 75 -9.78 1.39 -19.27
C ILE A 75 -10.90 2.39 -18.98
N ASP A 76 -12.14 1.91 -18.90
CA ASP A 76 -13.32 2.71 -18.57
C ASP A 76 -13.84 2.36 -17.18
N THR A 77 -13.98 3.37 -16.32
CA THR A 77 -14.55 3.25 -14.98
C THR A 77 -15.96 3.80 -14.96
N HIS A 78 -16.94 2.94 -14.74
CA HIS A 78 -18.34 3.30 -14.60
C HIS A 78 -18.67 3.40 -13.12
N PHE A 79 -18.89 4.62 -12.62
CA PHE A 79 -19.21 4.87 -11.23
C PHE A 79 -20.04 6.15 -11.06
N GLY A 80 -21.05 6.11 -10.19
CA GLY A 80 -21.88 7.28 -9.90
C GLY A 80 -22.58 7.88 -11.12
N GLY A 81 -22.96 7.04 -12.10
CA GLY A 81 -23.61 7.47 -13.35
C GLY A 81 -22.68 8.16 -14.35
N ARG A 82 -21.36 8.17 -14.10
CA ARG A 82 -20.34 8.72 -14.99
C ARG A 82 -19.42 7.62 -15.49
N VAL A 83 -18.83 7.85 -16.66
CA VAL A 83 -17.77 7.02 -17.22
C VAL A 83 -16.50 7.87 -17.29
N ILE A 84 -15.45 7.42 -16.62
CA ILE A 84 -14.12 8.03 -16.68
C ILE A 84 -13.19 7.07 -17.40
N SER A 85 -12.60 7.52 -18.50
CA SER A 85 -11.70 6.73 -19.34
C SER A 85 -10.25 7.11 -19.09
N SER A 86 -9.36 6.13 -19.12
CA SER A 86 -7.91 6.33 -19.20
C SER A 86 -7.32 5.44 -20.28
N GLY A 87 -6.55 6.02 -21.20
CA GLY A 87 -5.85 5.36 -22.31
C GLY A 87 -4.38 5.03 -22.02
N GLY A 88 -3.69 4.50 -23.03
CA GLY A 88 -2.24 4.26 -22.98
C GLY A 88 -1.80 3.09 -22.10
N HIS A 89 -2.69 2.13 -21.81
CA HIS A 89 -2.37 0.99 -20.94
C HIS A 89 -1.81 -0.22 -21.67
N GLY A 90 -2.23 -0.47 -22.91
CA GLY A 90 -1.74 -1.55 -23.78
C GLY A 90 -1.97 -2.95 -23.22
N PHE A 91 -3.09 -3.57 -23.57
CA PHE A 91 -3.45 -4.92 -23.15
C PHE A 91 -3.83 -5.81 -24.32
N SER A 92 -3.61 -7.10 -24.11
CA SER A 92 -4.01 -8.17 -25.01
C SER A 92 -4.78 -9.24 -24.24
N GLY A 93 -5.85 -9.78 -24.80
CA GLY A 93 -6.66 -10.83 -24.19
C GLY A 93 -6.84 -12.03 -25.10
N ILE A 94 -6.95 -13.23 -24.53
CA ILE A 94 -7.28 -14.47 -25.26
C ILE A 94 -8.19 -15.36 -24.43
N ALA A 95 -9.11 -16.09 -25.07
CA ALA A 95 -9.85 -17.14 -24.42
C ALA A 95 -8.90 -18.18 -23.79
N ARG A 96 -9.07 -18.48 -22.50
CA ARG A 96 -8.24 -19.49 -21.80
C ARG A 96 -8.31 -20.85 -22.47
N GLN A 97 -9.49 -21.24 -22.95
CA GLN A 97 -9.67 -22.47 -23.71
C GLN A 97 -8.80 -22.47 -24.97
N ARG A 98 -8.81 -21.37 -25.75
CA ARG A 98 -8.00 -21.24 -26.97
C ARG A 98 -6.51 -21.33 -26.67
N LEU A 99 -6.04 -20.67 -25.61
CA LEU A 99 -4.65 -20.77 -25.14
C LEU A 99 -4.27 -22.22 -24.84
N LEU A 100 -5.10 -22.96 -24.08
CA LEU A 100 -4.85 -24.36 -23.76
C LEU A 100 -4.82 -25.23 -25.02
N THR A 101 -5.76 -25.04 -25.95
CA THR A 101 -5.77 -25.77 -27.23
C THR A 101 -4.49 -25.56 -28.01
N ILE A 102 -3.99 -24.32 -28.11
CA ILE A 102 -2.72 -24.02 -28.79
C ILE A 102 -1.57 -24.78 -28.13
N LEU A 103 -1.45 -24.69 -26.79
CA LEU A 103 -0.37 -25.35 -26.05
C LEU A 103 -0.45 -26.89 -26.17
N GLN A 104 -1.64 -27.47 -26.10
CA GLN A 104 -1.87 -28.92 -26.28
C GLN A 104 -1.48 -29.38 -27.68
N GLN A 105 -1.91 -28.65 -28.73
CA GLN A 105 -1.53 -28.96 -30.11
C GLN A 105 -0.01 -28.93 -30.29
N ARG A 106 0.65 -27.91 -29.73
CA ARG A 106 2.12 -27.79 -29.76
C ARG A 106 2.82 -28.93 -29.03
N CYS A 107 2.30 -29.37 -27.88
CA CYS A 107 2.80 -30.56 -27.20
C CYS A 107 2.71 -31.81 -28.08
N VAL A 108 1.57 -32.05 -28.73
CA VAL A 108 1.37 -33.20 -29.62
C VAL A 108 2.30 -33.15 -30.84
N GLU A 109 2.43 -31.98 -31.48
CA GLU A 109 3.32 -31.77 -32.63
C GLU A 109 4.79 -32.07 -32.29
N LEU A 110 5.22 -31.82 -31.06
CA LEU A 110 6.57 -32.09 -30.56
C LEU A 110 6.72 -33.50 -29.97
N GLY A 111 5.65 -34.31 -29.96
CA GLY A 111 5.66 -35.68 -29.46
C GLY A 111 5.74 -35.79 -27.94
N VAL A 112 5.12 -34.86 -27.21
CA VAL A 112 4.85 -34.97 -25.76
C VAL A 112 3.61 -35.85 -25.56
N GLU A 113 3.67 -36.79 -24.62
CA GLU A 113 2.52 -37.62 -24.27
C GLU A 113 1.54 -36.84 -23.36
N LEU A 114 0.27 -36.75 -23.74
CA LEU A 114 -0.79 -36.11 -22.96
C LEU A 114 -1.80 -37.16 -22.49
N ARG A 115 -2.06 -37.23 -21.17
CA ARG A 115 -3.06 -38.13 -20.55
C ARG A 115 -4.11 -37.31 -19.79
N PHE A 116 -5.31 -37.18 -20.37
CA PHE A 116 -6.45 -36.45 -19.79
C PHE A 116 -7.40 -37.38 -19.02
N GLU A 117 -8.25 -36.83 -18.15
CA GLU A 117 -9.15 -37.60 -17.26
C GLU A 117 -8.41 -38.57 -16.32
N HIS A 118 -7.16 -38.25 -15.96
CA HIS A 118 -6.34 -39.05 -15.06
C HIS A 118 -6.02 -38.23 -13.80
N GLU A 119 -6.59 -38.64 -12.66
CA GLU A 119 -6.31 -37.97 -11.40
C GLU A 119 -5.07 -38.56 -10.72
N VAL A 120 -4.14 -37.69 -10.32
CA VAL A 120 -2.92 -38.06 -9.61
C VAL A 120 -3.07 -37.70 -8.13
N PRO A 121 -2.95 -38.66 -7.19
CA PRO A 121 -3.10 -38.38 -5.75
C PRO A 121 -1.91 -37.60 -5.19
N GLY A 122 -0.70 -37.85 -5.71
CA GLY A 122 0.54 -37.22 -5.29
C GLY A 122 1.73 -37.62 -6.18
N PRO A 123 2.90 -37.00 -5.97
CA PRO A 123 4.10 -37.22 -6.79
C PRO A 123 4.63 -38.65 -6.72
N GLU A 124 4.30 -39.42 -5.67
CA GLU A 124 4.68 -40.83 -5.51
C GLU A 124 4.18 -41.75 -6.62
N ALA A 125 3.11 -41.36 -7.33
CA ALA A 125 2.63 -42.07 -8.51
C ALA A 125 3.67 -42.14 -9.65
N PHE A 126 4.70 -41.30 -9.59
CA PHE A 126 5.80 -41.22 -10.55
C PHE A 126 7.16 -41.47 -9.88
N GLY A 127 7.22 -42.43 -8.95
CA GLY A 127 8.45 -42.75 -8.22
C GLY A 127 9.65 -43.21 -9.08
N ASP A 128 9.41 -43.55 -10.35
CA ASP A 128 10.44 -43.91 -11.34
C ASP A 128 10.83 -42.76 -12.28
N ALA A 129 10.25 -41.56 -12.11
CA ALA A 129 10.61 -40.38 -12.90
C ALA A 129 11.89 -39.71 -12.36
N ASP A 130 12.75 -39.25 -13.27
CA ASP A 130 13.93 -38.47 -12.94
C ASP A 130 13.55 -37.05 -12.45
N LEU A 131 12.39 -36.54 -12.88
CA LEU A 131 11.85 -35.24 -12.49
C LEU A 131 10.31 -35.27 -12.47
N VAL A 132 9.72 -34.72 -11.40
CA VAL A 132 8.28 -34.49 -11.29
C VAL A 132 8.01 -32.98 -11.22
N VAL A 133 7.27 -32.47 -12.19
CA VAL A 133 6.86 -31.05 -12.26
C VAL A 133 5.40 -30.93 -11.88
N ALA A 134 5.13 -30.39 -10.70
CA ALA A 134 3.79 -30.14 -10.19
C ALA A 134 3.28 -28.76 -10.66
N ALA A 135 2.43 -28.79 -11.68
CA ALA A 135 1.70 -27.67 -12.25
C ALA A 135 0.18 -27.81 -12.02
N ASP A 136 -0.21 -28.50 -10.95
CA ASP A 136 -1.58 -28.96 -10.66
C ASP A 136 -2.47 -27.89 -9.98
N GLY A 137 -2.03 -26.63 -10.03
CA GLY A 137 -2.82 -25.43 -9.80
C GLY A 137 -3.01 -25.03 -8.34
N ILE A 138 -3.93 -24.09 -8.12
CA ILE A 138 -4.19 -23.50 -6.81
C ILE A 138 -4.50 -24.54 -5.71
N ASN A 139 -5.19 -25.62 -6.08
CA ASN A 139 -5.55 -26.73 -5.19
C ASN A 139 -4.57 -27.90 -5.33
N SER A 140 -3.28 -27.60 -5.50
CA SER A 140 -2.22 -28.59 -5.69
C SER A 140 -2.25 -29.69 -4.62
N ARG A 141 -2.46 -30.93 -5.06
CA ARG A 141 -2.38 -32.11 -4.21
C ARG A 141 -0.93 -32.43 -3.90
N THR A 142 -0.02 -32.23 -4.85
CA THR A 142 1.42 -32.41 -4.63
C THR A 142 1.96 -31.50 -3.53
N ARG A 143 1.63 -30.20 -3.57
CA ARG A 143 2.02 -29.26 -2.51
C ARG A 143 1.46 -29.68 -1.14
N THR A 144 0.23 -30.18 -1.13
CA THR A 144 -0.45 -30.63 0.11
C THR A 144 0.19 -31.90 0.66
N ALA A 145 0.47 -32.89 -0.18
CA ALA A 145 1.09 -34.16 0.20
C ALA A 145 2.52 -33.98 0.73
N MET A 146 3.25 -32.96 0.24
CA MET A 146 4.63 -32.65 0.66
C MET A 146 4.71 -31.34 1.47
N ALA A 147 3.66 -31.00 2.23
CA ALA A 147 3.57 -29.73 2.95
C ALA A 147 4.70 -29.52 3.97
N GLU A 148 5.22 -30.60 4.58
CA GLU A 148 6.37 -30.54 5.50
C GLU A 148 7.64 -29.98 4.83
N HIS A 149 7.80 -30.24 3.52
CA HIS A 149 8.94 -29.76 2.75
C HIS A 149 8.68 -28.38 2.15
N PHE A 150 7.55 -28.20 1.44
CA PHE A 150 7.24 -26.96 0.75
C PHE A 150 6.86 -25.83 1.69
N ARG A 151 6.34 -26.13 2.89
CA ARG A 151 5.90 -25.16 3.90
C ARG A 151 4.94 -24.13 3.30
N PRO A 152 3.75 -24.56 2.81
CA PRO A 152 2.80 -23.68 2.16
C PRO A 152 2.21 -22.68 3.16
N ASP A 153 2.16 -21.41 2.76
CA ASP A 153 1.46 -20.32 3.42
C ASP A 153 0.29 -19.90 2.51
N ILE A 154 -0.91 -20.34 2.87
CA ILE A 154 -2.13 -20.13 2.10
C ILE A 154 -3.08 -19.25 2.90
N VAL A 155 -3.35 -18.06 2.38
CA VAL A 155 -4.27 -17.11 3.02
C VAL A 155 -5.42 -16.77 2.08
N PRO A 156 -6.68 -16.94 2.52
CA PRO A 156 -7.84 -16.49 1.76
C PRO A 156 -7.95 -14.96 1.80
N GLY A 157 -8.35 -14.37 0.68
CA GLY A 157 -8.74 -12.96 0.60
C GLY A 157 -10.05 -12.68 1.32
N ALA A 158 -10.28 -11.42 1.69
CA ALA A 158 -11.47 -10.96 2.38
C ALA A 158 -12.67 -10.75 1.43
N ALA A 159 -12.43 -10.50 0.15
CA ALA A 159 -13.50 -10.37 -0.85
C ALA A 159 -13.94 -11.73 -1.41
N LYS A 160 -15.22 -11.77 -1.80
CA LYS A 160 -15.84 -12.85 -2.56
C LYS A 160 -15.87 -12.44 -4.03
N PHE A 161 -15.59 -13.37 -4.93
CA PHE A 161 -15.77 -13.16 -6.37
C PHE A 161 -16.40 -14.37 -7.05
N ILE A 162 -17.05 -14.12 -8.18
CA ILE A 162 -17.54 -15.12 -9.13
C ILE A 162 -17.05 -14.76 -10.53
N TRP A 163 -16.49 -15.74 -11.25
CA TRP A 163 -15.96 -15.55 -12.59
C TRP A 163 -16.96 -16.03 -13.65
N LEU A 164 -17.51 -15.08 -14.40
CA LEU A 164 -18.48 -15.29 -15.47
C LEU A 164 -17.90 -14.85 -16.82
N GLY A 165 -18.58 -15.24 -17.89
CA GLY A 165 -18.40 -14.69 -19.23
C GLY A 165 -19.60 -13.81 -19.58
N ALA A 166 -19.45 -12.94 -20.57
CA ALA A 166 -20.56 -12.25 -21.21
C ALA A 166 -20.56 -12.62 -22.70
N ASP A 167 -21.73 -12.88 -23.29
CA ASP A 167 -21.91 -13.07 -24.74
C ASP A 167 -21.87 -11.75 -25.53
N ARG A 168 -20.92 -10.89 -25.13
CA ARG A 168 -20.61 -9.60 -25.71
C ARG A 168 -19.13 -9.29 -25.57
N ALA A 169 -18.50 -8.84 -26.65
CA ALA A 169 -17.19 -8.22 -26.60
C ALA A 169 -17.31 -6.75 -26.18
N PHE A 170 -16.68 -6.36 -25.07
CA PHE A 170 -16.51 -4.96 -24.70
C PHE A 170 -15.36 -4.35 -25.51
N ASP A 171 -15.43 -3.04 -25.77
CA ASP A 171 -14.46 -2.30 -26.58
C ASP A 171 -13.22 -1.82 -25.79
N ALA A 172 -13.21 -2.06 -24.49
CA ALA A 172 -12.16 -1.64 -23.55
C ALA A 172 -12.20 -2.51 -22.29
N PHE A 173 -11.20 -2.39 -21.42
CA PHE A 173 -11.32 -2.92 -20.07
C PHE A 173 -12.36 -2.08 -19.32
N LYS A 174 -13.36 -2.72 -18.72
CA LYS A 174 -14.43 -2.06 -17.98
C LYS A 174 -14.33 -2.38 -16.51
N PHE A 175 -14.44 -1.34 -15.69
CA PHE A 175 -14.81 -1.46 -14.29
C PHE A 175 -16.24 -0.97 -14.12
N PHE A 176 -17.19 -1.88 -13.88
CA PHE A 176 -18.55 -1.50 -13.53
C PHE A 176 -18.69 -1.53 -12.01
N ILE A 177 -18.87 -0.36 -11.40
CA ILE A 177 -18.94 -0.22 -9.95
C ILE A 177 -20.31 0.33 -9.59
N THR A 178 -21.11 -0.50 -8.92
CA THR A 178 -22.47 -0.14 -8.55
C THR A 178 -22.62 -0.04 -7.03
N ARG A 179 -23.47 0.89 -6.61
CA ARG A 179 -23.83 1.08 -5.19
C ARG A 179 -25.06 0.23 -4.88
N THR A 180 -24.95 -0.58 -3.83
CA THR A 180 -26.10 -1.22 -3.20
C THR A 180 -26.37 -0.58 -1.83
N GLU A 181 -27.51 -0.91 -1.23
CA GLU A 181 -27.81 -0.49 0.15
C GLU A 181 -26.80 -1.05 1.17
N PHE A 182 -26.09 -2.14 0.85
CA PHE A 182 -25.18 -2.83 1.77
C PHE A 182 -23.68 -2.55 1.53
N GLY A 183 -23.31 -2.26 0.29
CA GLY A 183 -21.91 -2.10 -0.14
C GLY A 183 -21.78 -1.75 -1.62
N LEU A 184 -20.55 -1.59 -2.09
CA LEU A 184 -20.23 -1.58 -3.51
C LEU A 184 -20.12 -3.02 -4.02
N VAL A 185 -20.54 -3.20 -5.26
CA VAL A 185 -20.25 -4.40 -6.04
C VAL A 185 -19.53 -3.94 -7.30
N GLN A 186 -18.38 -4.55 -7.57
CA GLN A 186 -17.54 -4.20 -8.70
C GLN A 186 -17.44 -5.35 -9.70
N VAL A 187 -17.29 -4.99 -10.97
CA VAL A 187 -17.05 -5.92 -12.07
C VAL A 187 -15.75 -5.57 -12.75
N HIS A 188 -14.93 -6.59 -13.02
CA HIS A 188 -13.79 -6.52 -13.92
C HIS A 188 -14.19 -7.21 -15.23
N ALA A 189 -14.34 -6.44 -16.32
CA ALA A 189 -14.75 -6.99 -17.61
C ALA A 189 -13.81 -6.58 -18.74
N TYR A 190 -13.49 -7.51 -19.63
CA TYR A 190 -12.58 -7.27 -20.75
C TYR A 190 -12.79 -8.30 -21.86
N PRO A 191 -12.62 -7.92 -23.14
CA PRO A 191 -12.79 -8.85 -24.24
C PRO A 191 -11.68 -9.89 -24.26
N PHE A 192 -12.00 -11.09 -24.74
CA PHE A 192 -11.00 -12.14 -24.98
C PHE A 192 -11.15 -12.84 -26.33
N ASP A 193 -12.24 -12.55 -27.07
CA ASP A 193 -12.43 -12.82 -28.48
C ASP A 193 -13.37 -11.76 -29.10
N ALA A 194 -13.69 -11.88 -30.38
CA ALA A 194 -14.50 -10.90 -31.11
C ALA A 194 -15.97 -10.78 -30.63
N THR A 195 -16.44 -11.72 -29.83
CA THR A 195 -17.85 -11.87 -29.45
C THR A 195 -18.09 -12.00 -27.95
N HIS A 196 -17.06 -12.28 -27.15
CA HIS A 196 -17.19 -12.55 -25.71
C HIS A 196 -16.20 -11.76 -24.85
N SER A 197 -16.57 -11.58 -23.59
CA SER A 197 -15.74 -10.95 -22.56
C SER A 197 -15.73 -11.72 -21.26
N THR A 198 -14.64 -11.58 -20.50
CA THR A 198 -14.63 -11.93 -19.09
C THR A 198 -15.54 -10.97 -18.33
N PHE A 199 -16.23 -11.46 -17.31
CA PHE A 199 -17.07 -10.68 -16.40
C PHE A 199 -16.89 -11.21 -14.97
N ILE A 200 -15.93 -10.67 -14.22
CA ILE A 200 -15.66 -11.08 -12.83
C ILE A 200 -16.39 -10.13 -11.90
N VAL A 201 -17.34 -10.64 -11.14
CA VAL A 201 -18.06 -9.87 -10.10
C VAL A 201 -17.38 -10.10 -8.77
N GLU A 202 -17.06 -9.04 -8.05
CA GLU A 202 -16.36 -9.07 -6.78
C GLU A 202 -17.03 -8.10 -5.79
N THR A 203 -17.05 -8.46 -4.51
CA THR A 203 -17.53 -7.59 -3.44
C THR A 203 -17.01 -8.06 -2.08
N HIS A 204 -16.99 -7.17 -1.08
CA HIS A 204 -16.60 -7.50 0.28
C HIS A 204 -17.56 -8.54 0.90
N GLU A 205 -17.06 -9.45 1.75
CA GLU A 205 -17.86 -10.55 2.31
C GLU A 205 -19.12 -10.08 3.04
N ARG A 206 -19.04 -8.95 3.78
CA ARG A 206 -20.21 -8.36 4.44
C ARG A 206 -21.33 -8.03 3.45
N THR A 207 -20.98 -7.38 2.35
CA THR A 207 -21.90 -7.00 1.27
C THR A 207 -22.45 -8.23 0.58
N TRP A 208 -21.60 -9.23 0.30
CA TRP A 208 -21.99 -10.50 -0.27
C TRP A 208 -23.05 -11.25 0.56
N ARG A 209 -22.84 -11.34 1.89
CA ARG A 209 -23.81 -11.96 2.82
C ARG A 209 -25.12 -11.16 2.93
N ALA A 210 -25.02 -9.84 2.97
CA ALA A 210 -26.18 -8.96 3.09
C ALA A 210 -27.07 -9.01 1.84
N LEU A 211 -26.47 -9.13 0.65
CA LEU A 211 -27.18 -9.39 -0.62
C LEU A 211 -27.75 -10.82 -0.70
N GLY A 212 -27.37 -11.72 0.21
CA GLY A 212 -27.87 -13.09 0.28
C GLY A 212 -27.21 -14.08 -0.68
N PHE A 213 -26.08 -13.71 -1.30
CA PHE A 213 -25.37 -14.60 -2.23
C PHE A 213 -24.84 -15.88 -1.57
N ASP A 214 -24.71 -15.91 -0.25
CA ASP A 214 -24.39 -17.11 0.53
C ASP A 214 -25.50 -18.17 0.53
N ARG A 215 -26.73 -17.75 0.20
CA ARG A 215 -27.94 -18.60 0.19
C ARG A 215 -28.52 -18.76 -1.21
N MET A 216 -28.10 -17.95 -2.18
CA MET A 216 -28.56 -18.02 -3.57
C MET A 216 -27.92 -19.19 -4.31
N SER A 217 -28.66 -19.75 -5.27
CA SER A 217 -28.03 -20.61 -6.29
C SER A 217 -27.13 -19.76 -7.19
N VAL A 218 -26.22 -20.43 -7.93
CA VAL A 218 -25.41 -19.75 -8.96
C VAL A 218 -26.32 -19.08 -10.00
N ALA A 219 -27.39 -19.75 -10.43
CA ALA A 219 -28.34 -19.20 -11.40
C ALA A 219 -29.02 -17.92 -10.87
N ASP A 220 -29.43 -17.91 -9.61
CA ASP A 220 -30.04 -16.73 -8.98
C ASP A 220 -29.03 -15.57 -8.84
N SER A 221 -27.78 -15.89 -8.51
CA SER A 221 -26.68 -14.91 -8.45
C SER A 221 -26.41 -14.30 -9.82
N VAL A 222 -26.38 -15.11 -10.87
CA VAL A 222 -26.21 -14.66 -12.27
C VAL A 222 -27.38 -13.77 -12.68
N ALA A 223 -28.62 -14.20 -12.43
CA ALA A 223 -29.80 -13.41 -12.73
C ALA A 223 -29.83 -12.07 -11.96
N TRP A 224 -29.31 -12.04 -10.73
CA TRP A 224 -29.10 -10.79 -10.00
C TRP A 224 -28.09 -9.90 -10.72
N CYS A 225 -26.95 -10.44 -11.16
CA CYS A 225 -25.92 -9.68 -11.87
C CYS A 225 -26.47 -9.11 -13.20
N GLU A 226 -27.21 -9.90 -13.97
CA GLU A 226 -27.84 -9.45 -15.21
C GLU A 226 -28.84 -8.31 -14.98
N ARG A 227 -29.64 -8.37 -13.91
CA ARG A 227 -30.55 -7.27 -13.54
C ARG A 227 -29.80 -6.02 -13.10
N THR A 228 -28.79 -6.18 -12.25
CA THR A 228 -28.02 -5.07 -11.68
C THR A 228 -27.20 -4.34 -12.75
N PHE A 229 -26.63 -5.06 -13.71
CA PHE A 229 -25.78 -4.52 -14.79
C PHE A 229 -26.48 -4.54 -16.15
N ALA A 230 -27.82 -4.47 -16.18
CA ALA A 230 -28.60 -4.60 -17.40
C ALA A 230 -28.25 -3.54 -18.45
N ALA A 231 -27.97 -2.31 -18.02
CA ALA A 231 -27.60 -1.21 -18.89
C ALA A 231 -26.23 -1.44 -19.54
N GLU A 232 -25.25 -1.88 -18.75
CA GLU A 232 -23.89 -2.19 -19.18
C GLU A 232 -23.86 -3.39 -20.13
N LEU A 233 -24.65 -4.43 -19.83
CA LEU A 233 -24.76 -5.64 -20.65
C LEU A 233 -25.53 -5.39 -21.96
N ALA A 234 -26.48 -4.45 -21.97
CA ALA A 234 -27.34 -4.14 -23.13
C ALA A 234 -27.99 -5.38 -23.76
N GLY A 235 -28.55 -6.26 -22.93
CA GLY A 235 -29.22 -7.49 -23.37
C GLY A 235 -28.32 -8.71 -23.55
N ALA A 236 -26.99 -8.56 -23.36
CA ALA A 236 -26.07 -9.68 -23.27
C ALA A 236 -26.38 -10.57 -22.04
N ARG A 237 -26.26 -11.88 -22.21
CA ARG A 237 -26.36 -12.88 -21.15
C ARG A 237 -25.01 -13.15 -20.52
N LEU A 238 -25.06 -13.48 -19.23
CA LEU A 238 -23.92 -13.95 -18.49
C LEU A 238 -23.80 -15.47 -18.59
N LEU A 239 -22.59 -15.92 -18.83
CA LEU A 239 -22.25 -17.31 -19.10
C LEU A 239 -21.52 -17.92 -17.89
N THR A 240 -21.91 -19.13 -17.50
CA THR A 240 -21.29 -19.87 -16.40
C THR A 240 -20.36 -20.97 -16.93
N ASN A 241 -19.21 -21.15 -16.29
CA ASN A 241 -18.30 -22.27 -16.56
C ASN A 241 -17.67 -22.75 -15.26
N LYS A 242 -18.33 -23.73 -14.60
CA LYS A 242 -18.03 -24.16 -13.21
C LYS A 242 -17.94 -22.96 -12.24
N SER A 243 -18.73 -21.91 -12.48
CA SER A 243 -18.69 -20.65 -11.75
C SER A 243 -19.29 -20.78 -10.35
N GLU A 244 -18.58 -20.31 -9.34
CA GLU A 244 -19.01 -20.27 -7.94
C GLU A 244 -18.44 -19.05 -7.21
N TRP A 245 -19.07 -18.66 -6.11
CA TRP A 245 -18.56 -17.60 -5.24
C TRP A 245 -17.43 -18.15 -4.36
N ILE A 246 -16.21 -17.66 -4.59
CA ILE A 246 -15.01 -18.09 -3.87
C ILE A 246 -14.22 -16.88 -3.36
N ASN A 247 -13.31 -17.14 -2.43
CA ASN A 247 -12.28 -16.18 -2.06
C ASN A 247 -11.04 -16.46 -2.90
N PHE A 248 -10.33 -15.40 -3.28
CA PHE A 248 -8.99 -15.58 -3.86
C PHE A 248 -8.07 -16.21 -2.81
N ARG A 249 -7.21 -17.14 -3.21
CA ARG A 249 -6.24 -17.79 -2.32
C ARG A 249 -4.85 -17.31 -2.67
N ARG A 250 -4.24 -16.54 -1.77
CA ARG A 250 -2.81 -16.22 -1.85
C ARG A 250 -2.03 -17.47 -1.47
N VAL A 251 -1.20 -17.97 -2.37
CA VAL A 251 -0.29 -19.09 -2.12
C VAL A 251 1.14 -18.57 -2.12
N ARG A 252 1.87 -18.87 -1.05
CA ARG A 252 3.34 -18.84 -0.99
C ARG A 252 3.82 -20.19 -0.48
N ASN A 253 5.07 -20.51 -0.75
CA ASN A 253 5.74 -21.68 -0.19
C ASN A 253 7.10 -21.24 0.36
N GLY A 254 7.62 -21.96 1.35
CA GLY A 254 8.97 -21.74 1.89
C GLY A 254 10.08 -22.30 0.99
N THR A 255 9.76 -23.15 0.03
CA THR A 255 10.60 -23.61 -1.09
C THR A 255 9.69 -24.11 -2.22
N TRP A 256 10.14 -24.11 -3.46
CA TRP A 256 9.40 -24.64 -4.62
C TRP A 256 9.89 -26.00 -5.06
N HIS A 257 10.95 -26.55 -4.46
CA HIS A 257 11.44 -27.87 -4.82
C HIS A 257 11.87 -28.70 -3.60
N HIS A 258 11.78 -30.01 -3.75
CA HIS A 258 12.31 -31.00 -2.82
C HIS A 258 12.64 -32.30 -3.57
N GLY A 259 13.87 -32.81 -3.41
CA GLY A 259 14.33 -33.95 -4.20
C GLY A 259 14.25 -33.67 -5.70
N ASN A 260 13.54 -34.53 -6.42
CA ASN A 260 13.26 -34.40 -7.84
C ASN A 260 11.86 -33.79 -8.14
N VAL A 261 11.17 -33.25 -7.13
CA VAL A 261 9.84 -32.63 -7.29
C VAL A 261 9.97 -31.11 -7.27
N VAL A 262 9.33 -30.43 -8.22
CA VAL A 262 9.28 -28.96 -8.31
C VAL A 262 7.86 -28.45 -8.55
N LEU A 263 7.48 -27.36 -7.89
CA LEU A 263 6.23 -26.63 -8.08
C LEU A 263 6.44 -25.51 -9.11
N ILE A 264 5.48 -25.31 -10.02
CA ILE A 264 5.43 -24.15 -10.93
C ILE A 264 4.01 -23.56 -11.03
N GLY A 265 3.89 -22.29 -11.41
CA GLY A 265 2.60 -21.60 -11.55
C GLY A 265 1.80 -21.56 -10.24
N ASP A 266 0.46 -21.63 -10.31
CA ASP A 266 -0.41 -21.50 -9.13
C ASP A 266 -0.19 -22.57 -8.03
N ALA A 267 0.51 -23.67 -8.35
CA ALA A 267 0.94 -24.63 -7.34
C ALA A 267 2.05 -24.03 -6.44
N ALA A 268 2.98 -23.27 -7.04
CA ALA A 268 4.12 -22.64 -6.38
C ALA A 268 3.80 -21.29 -5.75
N HIS A 269 3.01 -20.45 -6.44
CA HIS A 269 2.68 -19.10 -6.00
C HIS A 269 1.52 -18.55 -6.81
N THR A 270 0.74 -17.64 -6.23
CA THR A 270 -0.38 -17.00 -6.92
C THR A 270 -0.31 -15.47 -6.88
N ALA A 271 -0.92 -14.82 -7.86
CA ALA A 271 -1.09 -13.37 -7.91
C ALA A 271 -2.54 -13.03 -8.21
N HIS A 272 -3.13 -12.09 -7.45
CA HIS A 272 -4.51 -11.65 -7.64
C HIS A 272 -4.77 -11.21 -9.08
N PHE A 273 -5.92 -11.62 -9.65
CA PHE A 273 -6.27 -11.36 -11.05
C PHE A 273 -6.35 -9.87 -11.40
N SER A 274 -6.52 -9.00 -10.39
CA SER A 274 -6.54 -7.55 -10.55
C SER A 274 -5.30 -6.93 -11.21
N ILE A 275 -4.18 -7.66 -11.32
CA ILE A 275 -2.98 -7.19 -12.03
C ILE A 275 -2.67 -7.99 -13.30
N GLY A 276 -3.56 -8.89 -13.73
CA GLY A 276 -3.43 -9.62 -15.00
C GLY A 276 -2.15 -10.45 -15.15
N SER A 277 -1.53 -10.91 -14.05
CA SER A 277 -0.18 -11.50 -14.10
C SER A 277 -0.11 -13.00 -13.83
N GLY A 278 -1.22 -13.67 -13.49
CA GLY A 278 -1.21 -15.09 -13.10
C GLY A 278 -0.70 -16.03 -14.21
N THR A 279 -1.33 -15.99 -15.39
CA THR A 279 -0.92 -16.82 -16.54
C THR A 279 0.49 -16.48 -17.02
N LYS A 280 0.86 -15.20 -17.01
CA LYS A 280 2.23 -14.75 -17.29
C LYS A 280 3.24 -15.43 -16.36
N LEU A 281 3.03 -15.32 -15.06
CA LEU A 281 3.91 -15.89 -14.04
C LEU A 281 4.08 -17.40 -14.23
N ALA A 282 2.97 -18.10 -14.47
CA ALA A 282 2.95 -19.53 -14.74
C ALA A 282 3.82 -19.93 -15.95
N MET A 283 3.74 -19.19 -17.06
CA MET A 283 4.53 -19.49 -18.27
C MET A 283 6.00 -19.07 -18.13
N GLU A 284 6.28 -17.98 -17.43
CA GLU A 284 7.66 -17.57 -17.14
C GLU A 284 8.38 -18.54 -16.21
N ASP A 285 7.67 -19.19 -15.28
CA ASP A 285 8.25 -20.26 -14.47
C ASP A 285 8.70 -21.43 -15.34
N SER A 286 7.89 -21.80 -16.34
CA SER A 286 8.25 -22.83 -17.32
C SER A 286 9.52 -22.47 -18.08
N ILE A 287 9.64 -21.21 -18.56
CA ILE A 287 10.83 -20.72 -19.28
C ILE A 287 12.07 -20.84 -18.38
N ALA A 288 11.98 -20.33 -17.15
CA ALA A 288 13.10 -20.33 -16.23
C ALA A 288 13.53 -21.75 -15.82
N LEU A 289 12.56 -22.65 -15.60
CA LEU A 289 12.85 -24.04 -15.28
C LEU A 289 13.53 -24.78 -16.45
N VAL A 290 13.05 -24.57 -17.69
CA VAL A 290 13.70 -25.15 -18.88
C VAL A 290 15.12 -24.59 -19.07
N ALA A 291 15.33 -23.29 -18.85
CA ALA A 291 16.67 -22.70 -18.91
C ALA A 291 17.60 -23.35 -17.87
N ALA A 292 17.16 -23.45 -16.63
CA ALA A 292 17.95 -24.07 -15.56
C ALA A 292 18.28 -25.54 -15.84
N LEU A 293 17.33 -26.33 -16.38
CA LEU A 293 17.58 -27.74 -16.76
C LEU A 293 18.58 -27.89 -17.92
N ARG A 294 18.73 -26.86 -18.76
CA ARG A 294 19.70 -26.88 -19.88
C ARG A 294 21.10 -26.44 -19.46
N GLU A 295 21.17 -25.52 -18.49
CA GLU A 295 22.42 -24.94 -18.02
C GLU A 295 23.11 -25.83 -16.98
N HIS A 296 22.36 -26.66 -16.25
CA HIS A 296 22.87 -27.51 -15.18
C HIS A 296 22.82 -29.00 -15.57
N GLY A 297 23.87 -29.74 -15.19
CA GLY A 297 24.02 -31.15 -15.54
C GLY A 297 23.24 -32.14 -14.66
N ASP A 298 22.62 -31.66 -13.58
CA ASP A 298 21.84 -32.47 -12.64
C ASP A 298 20.56 -31.74 -12.17
N VAL A 299 19.53 -32.52 -11.85
CA VAL A 299 18.21 -32.01 -11.44
C VAL A 299 18.27 -31.17 -10.17
N PRO A 300 18.91 -31.60 -9.06
CA PRO A 300 19.00 -30.77 -7.85
C PRO A 300 19.57 -29.36 -8.10
N SER A 301 20.68 -29.25 -8.83
CA SER A 301 21.28 -27.95 -9.17
C SER A 301 20.36 -27.10 -10.04
N ALA A 302 19.69 -27.70 -11.03
CA ALA A 302 18.73 -26.99 -11.88
C ALA A 302 17.54 -26.44 -11.09
N LEU A 303 16.97 -27.22 -10.16
CA LEU A 303 15.82 -26.78 -9.36
C LEU A 303 16.19 -25.63 -8.41
N ALA A 304 17.39 -25.68 -7.83
CA ALA A 304 17.93 -24.59 -7.02
C ALA A 304 18.13 -23.31 -7.85
N ALA A 305 18.67 -23.43 -9.07
CA ALA A 305 18.89 -22.30 -9.98
C ALA A 305 17.56 -21.68 -10.46
N TYR A 306 16.56 -22.50 -10.82
CA TYR A 306 15.20 -22.05 -11.14
C TYR A 306 14.61 -21.21 -10.01
N GLN A 307 14.66 -21.75 -8.77
CA GLN A 307 14.14 -21.03 -7.61
C GLN A 307 14.88 -19.70 -7.43
N ALA A 308 16.21 -19.71 -7.42
CA ALA A 308 17.01 -18.50 -7.24
C ALA A 308 16.69 -17.41 -8.28
N ALA A 309 16.52 -17.80 -9.55
CA ALA A 309 16.21 -16.87 -10.64
C ALA A 309 14.81 -16.23 -10.52
N ARG A 310 13.82 -16.97 -10.00
CA ARG A 310 12.41 -16.54 -9.98
C ARG A 310 11.94 -16.00 -8.63
N TRP A 311 12.57 -16.39 -7.52
CA TRP A 311 12.11 -16.11 -6.16
C TRP A 311 11.81 -14.64 -5.89
N VAL A 312 12.77 -13.77 -6.20
CA VAL A 312 12.67 -12.32 -5.92
C VAL A 312 11.65 -11.64 -6.84
N GLU A 313 11.63 -11.99 -8.13
CA GLU A 313 10.71 -11.38 -9.10
C GLU A 313 9.25 -11.75 -8.84
N VAL A 314 9.01 -13.02 -8.50
CA VAL A 314 7.68 -13.48 -8.04
C VAL A 314 7.26 -12.75 -6.78
N ALA A 315 8.13 -12.65 -5.77
CA ALA A 315 7.80 -11.96 -4.51
C ALA A 315 7.41 -10.47 -4.75
N LYS A 316 8.11 -9.77 -5.65
CA LYS A 316 7.76 -8.39 -6.04
C LYS A 316 6.37 -8.29 -6.70
N LEU A 317 6.04 -9.24 -7.59
CA LEU A 317 4.75 -9.29 -8.26
C LEU A 317 3.62 -9.66 -7.29
N GLN A 318 3.82 -10.64 -6.41
CA GLN A 318 2.86 -10.98 -5.36
C GLN A 318 2.59 -9.80 -4.44
N LYS A 319 3.62 -9.06 -4.03
CA LYS A 319 3.43 -7.86 -3.20
C LYS A 319 2.61 -6.78 -3.91
N THR A 320 2.82 -6.62 -5.22
CA THR A 320 2.03 -5.71 -6.06
C THR A 320 0.57 -6.17 -6.13
N ALA A 321 0.35 -7.47 -6.35
CA ALA A 321 -0.97 -8.07 -6.42
C ALA A 321 -1.73 -7.96 -5.09
N GLU A 322 -1.07 -8.19 -3.96
CA GLU A 322 -1.61 -8.02 -2.61
C GLU A 322 -2.04 -6.57 -2.35
N THR A 323 -1.22 -5.60 -2.77
CA THR A 323 -1.57 -4.17 -2.59
C THR A 323 -2.81 -3.81 -3.43
N SER A 324 -2.90 -4.34 -4.64
CA SER A 324 -4.06 -4.15 -5.53
C SER A 324 -5.31 -4.86 -4.99
N GLN A 325 -5.17 -6.10 -4.50
CA GLN A 325 -6.24 -6.88 -3.89
C GLN A 325 -6.81 -6.16 -2.67
N ALA A 326 -5.95 -5.73 -1.73
CA ALA A 326 -6.37 -5.02 -0.53
C ALA A 326 -7.16 -3.74 -0.85
N TRP A 327 -6.82 -3.04 -1.94
CA TRP A 327 -7.59 -1.88 -2.38
C TRP A 327 -9.01 -2.25 -2.83
N PHE A 328 -9.20 -3.33 -3.59
CA PHE A 328 -10.54 -3.81 -3.99
C PHE A 328 -11.33 -4.38 -2.80
N GLU A 329 -10.67 -5.06 -1.87
CA GLU A 329 -11.29 -5.55 -0.64
C GLU A 329 -11.81 -4.41 0.25
N HIS A 330 -11.26 -3.21 0.10
CA HIS A 330 -11.66 -2.01 0.83
C HIS A 330 -12.28 -0.92 -0.06
N ILE A 331 -12.75 -1.27 -1.26
CA ILE A 331 -13.31 -0.28 -2.21
C ILE A 331 -14.54 0.44 -1.63
N ASP A 332 -15.25 -0.17 -0.68
CA ASP A 332 -16.40 0.43 0.00
C ASP A 332 -16.08 1.77 0.68
N ARG A 333 -14.82 1.99 1.09
CA ARG A 333 -14.34 3.28 1.63
C ARG A 333 -14.44 4.43 0.61
N LEU A 334 -14.58 4.10 -0.66
CA LEU A 334 -14.71 5.04 -1.78
C LEU A 334 -16.15 5.17 -2.28
N ARG A 335 -17.14 4.63 -1.53
CA ARG A 335 -18.57 4.73 -1.86
C ARG A 335 -19.00 6.15 -2.23
N ASP A 336 -18.49 7.14 -1.52
CA ASP A 336 -18.88 8.55 -1.68
C ASP A 336 -17.79 9.41 -2.35
N ALA A 337 -16.76 8.77 -2.91
CA ALA A 337 -15.69 9.49 -3.63
C ALA A 337 -16.19 10.09 -4.95
N ASP A 338 -15.50 11.12 -5.45
CA ASP A 338 -15.70 11.61 -6.82
C ASP A 338 -15.25 10.53 -7.83
N PRO A 339 -15.94 10.35 -8.97
CA PRO A 339 -15.52 9.38 -9.98
C PRO A 339 -14.09 9.56 -10.51
N LEU A 340 -13.59 10.79 -10.66
CA LEU A 340 -12.19 11.02 -11.08
C LEU A 340 -11.20 10.57 -10.00
N GLU A 341 -11.49 10.88 -8.73
CA GLU A 341 -10.67 10.48 -7.58
C GLU A 341 -10.65 8.95 -7.43
N LEU A 342 -11.81 8.29 -7.57
CA LEU A 342 -11.92 6.83 -7.56
C LEU A 342 -11.13 6.21 -8.72
N THR A 343 -11.30 6.72 -9.95
CA THR A 343 -10.55 6.20 -11.11
C THR A 343 -9.04 6.41 -10.94
N MET A 344 -8.61 7.56 -10.43
CA MET A 344 -7.19 7.82 -10.15
C MET A 344 -6.63 6.86 -9.08
N GLY A 345 -7.39 6.64 -7.99
CA GLY A 345 -7.05 5.67 -6.96
C GLY A 345 -6.98 4.25 -7.48
N MET A 346 -7.91 3.87 -8.36
CA MET A 346 -7.92 2.58 -9.02
C MET A 346 -6.70 2.41 -9.92
N MET A 347 -6.38 3.38 -10.78
CA MET A 347 -5.22 3.31 -11.68
C MET A 347 -3.90 3.19 -10.90
N THR A 348 -3.79 3.85 -9.76
CA THR A 348 -2.56 3.89 -8.96
C THR A 348 -2.50 2.89 -7.80
N ARG A 349 -3.54 2.05 -7.61
CA ARG A 349 -3.67 1.11 -6.48
C ARG A 349 -2.48 0.16 -6.29
N SER A 350 -1.83 -0.24 -7.38
CA SER A 350 -0.71 -1.18 -7.37
C SER A 350 0.61 -0.54 -6.94
N LYS A 351 0.64 0.80 -6.85
CA LYS A 351 1.83 1.65 -6.60
C LYS A 351 2.92 1.58 -7.69
N ARG A 352 2.71 0.80 -8.74
CA ARG A 352 3.59 0.74 -9.94
C ARG A 352 3.24 1.83 -10.93
N VAL A 353 1.95 2.00 -11.16
CA VAL A 353 1.40 3.13 -11.91
C VAL A 353 1.21 4.27 -10.91
N THR A 354 1.74 5.43 -11.27
CA THR A 354 1.76 6.65 -10.47
C THR A 354 1.20 7.80 -11.30
N HIS A 355 1.05 8.97 -10.68
CA HIS A 355 0.57 10.18 -11.34
C HIS A 355 1.40 10.54 -12.58
N ASP A 356 2.72 10.55 -12.47
CA ASP A 356 3.59 10.87 -13.59
C ASP A 356 3.66 9.76 -14.63
N ASN A 357 3.64 8.49 -14.19
CA ASN A 357 3.52 7.37 -15.14
C ASN A 357 2.22 7.45 -15.96
N LEU A 358 1.10 7.84 -15.32
CA LEU A 358 -0.17 8.07 -16.01
C LEU A 358 -0.10 9.29 -16.92
N ARG A 359 0.63 10.34 -16.56
CA ARG A 359 0.79 11.52 -17.43
C ARG A 359 1.48 11.17 -18.74
N LEU A 360 2.43 10.23 -18.71
CA LEU A 360 3.09 9.71 -19.91
C LEU A 360 2.17 8.84 -20.77
N ARG A 361 1.21 8.14 -20.15
CA ARG A 361 0.26 7.25 -20.83
C ARG A 361 -0.96 7.99 -21.37
N ASP A 362 -1.51 8.89 -20.57
CA ASP A 362 -2.74 9.64 -20.80
C ASP A 362 -2.64 11.03 -20.16
N PRO A 363 -2.03 12.00 -20.86
CA PRO A 363 -1.87 13.37 -20.34
C PRO A 363 -3.21 14.09 -20.17
N GLU A 364 -4.24 13.75 -20.94
CA GLU A 364 -5.55 14.38 -20.85
C GLU A 364 -6.29 13.97 -19.58
N PHE A 365 -6.27 12.67 -19.24
CA PHE A 365 -6.82 12.17 -17.98
C PHE A 365 -6.15 12.82 -16.78
N VAL A 366 -4.81 12.86 -16.75
CA VAL A 366 -4.08 13.50 -15.64
C VAL A 366 -4.38 15.00 -15.55
N ALA A 367 -4.48 15.70 -16.67
CA ALA A 367 -4.86 17.11 -16.67
C ALA A 367 -6.30 17.33 -16.14
N GLN A 368 -7.24 16.40 -16.38
CA GLN A 368 -8.58 16.44 -15.80
C GLN A 368 -8.54 16.25 -14.28
N VAL A 369 -7.75 15.28 -13.79
CA VAL A 369 -7.56 15.03 -12.36
C VAL A 369 -6.93 16.24 -11.67
N ASP A 370 -5.86 16.81 -12.24
CA ASP A 370 -5.17 17.97 -11.68
C ASP A 370 -6.11 19.19 -11.60
N ARG A 371 -6.90 19.45 -12.65
CA ARG A 371 -7.91 20.52 -12.65
C ARG A 371 -8.99 20.30 -11.59
N HIS A 372 -9.49 19.08 -11.48
CA HIS A 372 -10.50 18.73 -10.49
C HIS A 372 -9.98 18.96 -9.07
N PHE A 373 -8.77 18.46 -8.77
CA PHE A 373 -8.14 18.62 -7.47
C PHE A 373 -7.86 20.09 -7.13
N ALA A 374 -7.35 20.87 -8.09
CA ALA A 374 -7.11 22.30 -7.92
C ALA A 374 -8.41 23.08 -7.65
N HIS A 375 -9.49 22.76 -8.37
CA HIS A 375 -10.81 23.37 -8.14
C HIS A 375 -11.37 23.04 -6.75
N GLN A 376 -11.25 21.79 -6.30
CA GLN A 376 -11.64 21.39 -4.93
C GLN A 376 -10.82 22.13 -3.86
N ALA A 377 -9.56 22.47 -4.16
CA ALA A 377 -8.70 23.27 -3.30
C ALA A 377 -8.98 24.79 -3.37
N GLY A 378 -9.97 25.23 -4.16
CA GLY A 378 -10.35 26.64 -4.29
C GLY A 378 -9.48 27.46 -5.26
N VAL A 379 -8.70 26.81 -6.13
CA VAL A 379 -7.97 27.49 -7.21
C VAL A 379 -8.96 27.87 -8.32
N GLY A 380 -8.91 29.13 -8.75
CA GLY A 380 -9.81 29.66 -9.79
C GLY A 380 -9.59 29.00 -11.15
N LEU A 381 -10.66 28.87 -11.94
CA LEU A 381 -10.62 28.27 -13.29
C LEU A 381 -9.79 29.08 -14.30
N ASP A 382 -9.55 30.35 -14.00
CA ASP A 382 -8.74 31.30 -14.78
C ASP A 382 -7.24 31.21 -14.47
N GLN A 383 -6.86 30.50 -13.40
CA GLN A 383 -5.47 30.31 -13.00
C GLN A 383 -4.85 29.07 -13.66
N ALA A 384 -3.55 29.10 -13.89
CA ALA A 384 -2.80 27.93 -14.35
C ALA A 384 -2.97 26.79 -13.33
N THR A 385 -3.37 25.60 -13.80
CA THR A 385 -3.63 24.46 -12.93
C THR A 385 -2.35 23.97 -12.25
N PRO A 386 -2.21 24.10 -10.93
CA PRO A 386 -1.09 23.52 -10.21
C PRO A 386 -1.17 21.98 -10.20
N PRO A 387 -0.03 21.28 -10.28
CA PRO A 387 0.04 19.89 -9.85
C PRO A 387 -0.50 19.72 -8.42
N PRO A 388 -1.06 18.55 -8.05
CA PRO A 388 -1.72 18.33 -6.76
C PRO A 388 -0.89 18.79 -5.56
N MET A 389 0.42 18.50 -5.56
CA MET A 389 1.32 18.88 -4.48
C MET A 389 1.44 20.39 -4.27
N PHE A 390 1.18 21.22 -5.28
CA PHE A 390 1.31 22.68 -5.24
C PHE A 390 -0.02 23.41 -5.04
N THR A 391 -1.10 22.67 -4.77
CA THR A 391 -2.38 23.28 -4.41
C THR A 391 -2.36 23.77 -2.97
N PRO A 392 -2.97 24.93 -2.66
CA PRO A 392 -3.05 25.41 -1.29
C PRO A 392 -3.97 24.52 -0.44
N LEU A 393 -3.79 24.57 0.88
CA LEU A 393 -4.73 24.01 1.85
C LEU A 393 -5.01 25.03 2.93
N ARG A 394 -6.29 25.26 3.22
CA ARG A 394 -6.70 26.07 4.37
C ARG A 394 -7.11 25.17 5.53
N LEU A 395 -6.48 25.37 6.68
CA LEU A 395 -6.84 24.77 7.96
C LEU A 395 -7.14 25.92 8.92
N ARG A 396 -8.40 26.04 9.36
CA ARG A 396 -8.87 27.20 10.15
C ARG A 396 -8.47 28.54 9.51
N GLY A 397 -7.72 29.39 10.24
CA GLY A 397 -7.17 30.66 9.77
C GLY A 397 -5.84 30.52 9.01
N LEU A 398 -5.19 29.37 9.05
CA LEU A 398 -3.91 29.13 8.40
C LEU A 398 -4.12 28.66 6.96
N THR A 399 -3.40 29.28 6.02
CA THR A 399 -3.30 28.79 4.64
C THR A 399 -1.89 28.31 4.38
N LEU A 400 -1.75 27.04 4.03
CA LEU A 400 -0.52 26.44 3.54
C LEU A 400 -0.42 26.70 2.02
N PRO A 401 0.73 27.17 1.51
CA PRO A 401 0.87 27.51 0.10
C PRO A 401 0.91 26.28 -0.82
N ASN A 402 1.20 25.10 -0.27
CA ASN A 402 1.23 23.83 -0.98
C ASN A 402 1.04 22.65 0.01
N ARG A 403 0.96 21.41 -0.50
CA ARG A 403 0.65 20.20 0.26
C ARG A 403 1.88 19.45 0.80
N VAL A 404 3.09 19.99 0.62
CA VAL A 404 4.34 19.34 1.02
C VAL A 404 4.67 19.70 2.47
N VAL A 405 4.88 18.67 3.30
CA VAL A 405 5.27 18.81 4.70
C VAL A 405 6.68 18.26 4.90
N VAL A 406 7.53 19.01 5.60
CA VAL A 406 8.77 18.48 6.17
C VAL A 406 8.40 17.85 7.50
N SER A 407 8.55 16.52 7.61
CA SER A 407 8.17 15.79 8.82
C SER A 407 9.01 16.23 10.03
N SER A 408 8.45 16.13 11.23
CA SER A 408 9.22 16.19 12.48
C SER A 408 10.32 15.12 12.46
N MET A 409 11.58 15.54 12.67
CA MET A 409 12.78 14.69 12.65
C MET A 409 13.76 15.17 13.72
N CYS A 410 13.93 14.41 14.81
CA CYS A 410 14.88 14.77 15.86
C CYS A 410 16.30 14.95 15.33
N GLN A 411 16.91 16.11 15.63
CA GLN A 411 18.27 16.46 15.24
C GLN A 411 19.29 16.14 16.33
N TYR A 412 18.82 15.99 17.58
CA TYR A 412 19.68 15.67 18.73
C TYR A 412 20.87 16.64 18.89
N SER A 413 20.64 17.92 18.57
CA SER A 413 21.68 18.96 18.50
C SER A 413 21.46 20.09 19.50
N ALA A 414 20.44 20.02 20.35
CA ALA A 414 20.14 21.03 21.34
C ALA A 414 21.09 20.95 22.54
N ARG A 415 21.22 22.06 23.27
CA ARG A 415 21.93 22.10 24.56
C ARG A 415 20.94 22.47 25.64
N ASP A 416 20.69 21.51 26.53
CA ASP A 416 19.69 21.61 27.58
C ASP A 416 18.32 22.11 27.08
N GLY A 417 17.84 21.49 26.00
CA GLY A 417 16.57 21.83 25.37
C GLY A 417 16.61 23.09 24.48
N SER A 418 17.61 23.97 24.60
CA SER A 418 17.68 25.15 23.75
C SER A 418 18.11 24.78 22.31
N PRO A 419 17.34 25.15 21.27
CA PRO A 419 17.82 25.07 19.91
C PRO A 419 18.95 26.09 19.70
N ASP A 420 19.73 25.88 18.64
CA ASP A 420 20.91 26.65 18.29
C ASP A 420 21.02 26.89 16.77
N ASP A 421 22.21 27.28 16.30
CA ASP A 421 22.47 27.54 14.89
C ASP A 421 22.21 26.33 13.98
N TRP A 422 22.38 25.10 14.47
CA TRP A 422 22.03 23.90 13.70
C TRP A 422 20.56 23.92 13.31
N HIS A 423 19.69 24.23 14.26
CA HIS A 423 18.24 24.23 14.07
C HIS A 423 17.79 25.36 13.16
N LEU A 424 18.40 26.56 13.31
CA LEU A 424 18.16 27.69 12.41
C LEU A 424 18.48 27.33 10.96
N VAL A 425 19.67 26.80 10.70
CA VAL A 425 20.08 26.41 9.34
C VAL A 425 19.24 25.22 8.84
N HIS A 426 18.99 24.25 9.72
CA HIS A 426 18.24 23.06 9.38
C HIS A 426 16.82 23.41 8.93
N LEU A 427 16.03 24.05 9.79
CA LEU A 427 14.63 24.37 9.51
C LEU A 427 14.51 25.49 8.45
N GLY A 428 15.39 26.50 8.54
CA GLY A 428 15.41 27.62 7.60
C GLY A 428 15.68 27.18 6.16
N SER A 429 16.61 26.27 5.93
CA SER A 429 16.91 25.76 4.57
C SER A 429 15.71 25.02 3.96
N ARG A 430 14.96 24.21 4.73
CA ARG A 430 13.78 23.51 4.20
C ARG A 430 12.60 24.46 3.95
N ALA A 431 12.46 25.51 4.76
CA ALA A 431 11.47 26.55 4.54
C ALA A 431 11.75 27.33 3.24
N ILE A 432 13.00 27.76 3.05
CA ILE A 432 13.48 28.40 1.82
C ILE A 432 13.35 27.44 0.62
N GLY A 433 13.52 26.15 0.86
CA GLY A 433 13.33 25.06 -0.09
C GLY A 433 11.91 24.84 -0.60
N GLY A 434 10.94 25.67 -0.19
CA GLY A 434 9.62 25.78 -0.80
C GLY A 434 8.53 24.88 -0.22
N ALA A 435 8.81 24.13 0.86
CA ALA A 435 7.78 23.33 1.53
C ALA A 435 6.61 24.19 2.04
N GLY A 436 5.40 23.63 2.09
CA GLY A 436 4.21 24.33 2.57
C GLY A 436 4.18 24.44 4.09
N LEU A 437 4.62 23.39 4.78
CA LEU A 437 4.74 23.33 6.23
C LEU A 437 6.07 22.68 6.62
N VAL A 438 6.81 23.32 7.51
CA VAL A 438 8.01 22.76 8.14
C VAL A 438 7.70 22.45 9.60
N MET A 439 7.76 21.18 9.97
CA MET A 439 7.59 20.78 11.37
C MET A 439 8.95 20.76 12.06
N ALA A 440 9.09 21.54 13.14
CA ALA A 440 10.17 21.34 14.09
C ALA A 440 10.08 19.91 14.68
N GLU A 441 11.22 19.40 15.12
CA GLU A 441 11.31 18.07 15.74
C GLU A 441 10.44 17.94 16.99
N MET A 442 10.31 16.71 17.51
CA MET A 442 9.71 16.48 18.82
C MET A 442 10.43 17.34 19.85
N THR A 443 9.69 18.33 20.36
CA THR A 443 10.16 19.33 21.31
C THR A 443 9.56 18.99 22.66
N ASP A 444 10.43 18.64 23.60
CA ASP A 444 10.02 18.05 24.86
C ASP A 444 9.40 19.07 25.81
N VAL A 445 8.31 18.66 26.46
CA VAL A 445 7.54 19.52 27.37
C VAL A 445 8.14 19.63 28.77
N SER A 446 9.11 18.78 29.10
CA SER A 446 9.85 18.76 30.36
C SER A 446 11.27 18.24 30.15
N ALA A 447 12.20 18.58 31.05
CA ALA A 447 13.59 18.13 30.96
C ALA A 447 13.70 16.59 31.03
N ASP A 448 12.88 15.95 31.86
CA ASP A 448 12.84 14.49 31.99
C ASP A 448 11.93 13.83 30.93
N GLY A 449 11.24 14.64 30.14
CA GLY A 449 10.49 14.21 28.97
C GLY A 449 11.34 13.88 27.76
N ARG A 450 12.64 14.24 27.76
CA ARG A 450 13.52 14.10 26.59
C ARG A 450 13.82 12.64 26.20
N ILE A 451 14.05 12.42 24.90
CA ILE A 451 14.64 11.17 24.41
C ILE A 451 16.11 11.10 24.82
N THR A 452 16.88 12.13 24.48
CA THR A 452 18.32 12.23 24.77
C THR A 452 18.68 13.63 25.28
N LEU A 453 19.91 13.81 25.75
CA LEU A 453 20.42 15.13 26.13
C LEU A 453 20.48 16.14 24.97
N GLY A 454 20.43 15.68 23.73
CA GLY A 454 20.44 16.52 22.53
C GLY A 454 19.06 16.95 22.05
N CYS A 455 17.97 16.54 22.70
CA CYS A 455 16.62 16.91 22.29
C CYS A 455 16.29 18.36 22.62
N THR A 456 15.56 19.01 21.72
CA THR A 456 15.01 20.35 21.95
C THR A 456 13.87 20.32 22.98
N GLY A 457 13.67 21.42 23.69
CA GLY A 457 12.65 21.58 24.71
C GLY A 457 11.88 22.89 24.58
N LEU A 458 10.72 22.91 25.25
CA LEU A 458 9.90 24.10 25.53
C LEU A 458 9.44 24.07 27.00
N TYR A 459 10.33 23.67 27.89
CA TYR A 459 10.08 23.56 29.33
C TYR A 459 10.63 24.73 30.15
N ASP A 460 11.50 25.55 29.55
CA ASP A 460 12.07 26.76 30.16
C ASP A 460 11.66 28.01 29.34
N ASP A 461 11.42 29.13 30.02
CA ASP A 461 11.15 30.42 29.37
C ASP A 461 12.33 30.87 28.51
N ALA A 462 13.55 30.48 28.88
CA ALA A 462 14.77 30.74 28.10
C ALA A 462 14.75 30.08 26.71
N HIS A 463 13.96 29.01 26.49
CA HIS A 463 13.85 28.35 25.19
C HIS A 463 13.04 29.16 24.16
N VAL A 464 12.22 30.12 24.61
CA VAL A 464 11.33 30.89 23.73
C VAL A 464 12.11 31.76 22.75
N ALA A 465 13.13 32.48 23.21
CA ALA A 465 13.87 33.41 22.34
C ALA A 465 14.68 32.68 21.24
N PRO A 466 15.41 31.59 21.53
CA PRO A 466 16.05 30.76 20.51
C PRO A 466 15.07 30.18 19.48
N TRP A 467 13.91 29.67 19.91
CA TRP A 467 12.89 29.20 18.97
C TRP A 467 12.31 30.33 18.12
N ARG A 468 12.03 31.49 18.73
CA ARG A 468 11.54 32.67 18.01
C ARG A 468 12.50 33.12 16.91
N ARG A 469 13.81 33.03 17.14
CA ARG A 469 14.81 33.32 16.10
C ARG A 469 14.63 32.43 14.87
N VAL A 470 14.24 31.16 15.04
CA VAL A 470 13.97 30.24 13.94
C VAL A 470 12.65 30.58 13.23
N THR A 471 11.57 30.80 13.97
CA THR A 471 10.26 31.12 13.38
C THR A 471 10.29 32.46 12.65
N ASP A 472 10.92 33.49 13.23
CA ASP A 472 11.07 34.81 12.63
C ASP A 472 11.86 34.72 11.31
N PHE A 473 12.91 33.89 11.28
CA PHE A 473 13.65 33.63 10.04
C PHE A 473 12.77 33.01 8.97
N VAL A 474 11.97 31.99 9.31
CA VAL A 474 11.06 31.33 8.35
C VAL A 474 10.02 32.34 7.83
N HIS A 475 9.35 33.06 8.73
CA HIS A 475 8.32 34.03 8.37
C HIS A 475 8.85 35.20 7.52
N ALA A 476 10.08 35.63 7.75
CA ALA A 476 10.69 36.73 7.00
C ALA A 476 11.22 36.32 5.62
N ASN A 477 11.59 35.05 5.42
CA ASN A 477 12.36 34.62 4.25
C ASN A 477 11.69 33.55 3.37
N ALA A 478 10.57 32.99 3.80
CA ALA A 478 9.88 31.93 3.06
C ALA A 478 8.35 32.08 3.09
N ALA A 479 7.68 31.47 2.11
CA ALA A 479 6.22 31.33 2.10
C ALA A 479 5.73 30.20 3.03
N ALA A 480 6.65 29.32 3.44
CA ALA A 480 6.38 28.17 4.31
C ALA A 480 5.78 28.62 5.66
N LYS A 481 4.95 27.75 6.23
CA LYS A 481 4.52 27.84 7.63
C LYS A 481 5.40 26.96 8.50
N ILE A 482 5.53 27.29 9.77
CA ILE A 482 6.32 26.51 10.72
C ILE A 482 5.45 26.01 11.87
N GLY A 483 5.48 24.70 12.09
CA GLY A 483 4.81 24.05 13.21
C GLY A 483 5.80 23.45 14.20
N VAL A 484 5.32 23.11 15.39
CA VAL A 484 6.08 22.38 16.41
C VAL A 484 5.34 21.13 16.84
N GLN A 485 6.07 20.04 17.01
CA GLN A 485 5.54 18.81 17.58
C GLN A 485 5.92 18.76 19.07
N LEU A 486 4.96 18.87 19.99
CA LEU A 486 5.20 18.72 21.42
C LEU A 486 5.09 17.25 21.83
N GLY A 487 6.05 16.79 22.63
CA GLY A 487 6.12 15.39 23.04
C GLY A 487 6.73 15.18 24.42
N HIS A 488 6.63 13.93 24.87
CA HIS A 488 7.28 13.42 26.06
C HIS A 488 7.66 11.96 25.77
N ALA A 489 8.94 11.62 25.83
CA ALA A 489 9.49 10.34 25.43
C ALA A 489 9.00 9.16 26.29
N GLY A 490 8.62 9.44 27.54
CA GLY A 490 8.05 8.43 28.44
C GLY A 490 9.02 7.27 28.64
N ARG A 491 8.57 6.02 28.47
CA ARG A 491 9.41 4.82 28.63
C ARG A 491 10.56 4.67 27.63
N LYS A 492 10.65 5.55 26.63
CA LYS A 492 11.72 5.58 25.62
C LYS A 492 12.68 6.76 25.83
N GLY A 493 12.54 7.47 26.93
CA GLY A 493 13.41 8.59 27.30
C GLY A 493 14.74 8.16 27.90
N SER A 494 15.57 9.14 28.22
CA SER A 494 16.85 8.95 28.91
C SER A 494 17.82 7.99 28.19
N CYS A 495 17.99 8.18 26.89
CA CYS A 495 18.89 7.44 26.03
C CYS A 495 20.13 8.26 25.63
N VAL A 496 21.20 7.57 25.23
CA VAL A 496 22.35 8.19 24.55
C VAL A 496 21.97 8.65 23.14
N LEU A 497 22.85 9.41 22.48
CA LEU A 497 22.60 9.86 21.11
C LEU A 497 22.53 8.66 20.15
N PRO A 498 21.68 8.68 19.10
CA PRO A 498 21.47 7.49 18.26
C PRO A 498 22.73 6.93 17.58
N TRP A 499 23.71 7.79 17.28
CA TRP A 499 25.00 7.38 16.71
C TRP A 499 26.00 6.85 17.74
N GLU A 500 25.70 6.94 19.04
CA GLU A 500 26.45 6.35 20.15
C GLU A 500 25.83 5.01 20.61
N GLY A 501 24.56 4.78 20.28
CA GLY A 501 23.84 3.54 20.51
C GLY A 501 22.32 3.72 20.41
N ASP A 502 21.68 2.96 19.52
CA ASP A 502 20.23 2.99 19.32
C ASP A 502 19.48 2.54 20.59
N ASP A 503 18.52 3.36 21.04
CA ASP A 503 17.68 3.14 22.23
C ASP A 503 18.46 2.81 23.53
N ARG A 504 19.78 3.04 23.57
CA ARG A 504 20.62 2.61 24.69
C ARG A 504 20.45 3.57 25.88
N PRO A 505 20.19 3.07 27.10
CA PRO A 505 20.04 3.93 28.29
C PRO A 505 21.27 4.79 28.58
N LEU A 506 21.02 6.02 29.00
CA LEU A 506 22.02 6.97 29.47
C LEU A 506 22.49 6.61 30.89
N ALA A 507 23.81 6.58 31.11
CA ALA A 507 24.36 6.40 32.45
C ALA A 507 24.04 7.61 33.34
N GLY A 508 23.47 7.39 34.53
CA GLY A 508 22.99 8.47 35.39
C GLY A 508 21.75 9.19 34.83
N GLY A 509 20.98 8.48 34.00
CA GLY A 509 19.72 8.96 33.44
C GLY A 509 18.65 9.32 34.47
N TRP A 510 17.58 9.94 33.98
CA TRP A 510 16.44 10.37 34.82
C TRP A 510 15.34 9.29 34.90
N PRO A 511 14.45 9.36 35.91
CA PRO A 511 13.30 8.45 36.02
C PRO A 511 12.36 8.56 34.81
N LEU A 512 11.84 7.44 34.34
CA LEU A 512 10.92 7.38 33.21
C LEU A 512 9.46 7.23 33.67
N LEU A 513 8.53 7.77 32.89
CA LEU A 513 7.08 7.68 33.10
C LEU A 513 6.40 6.92 31.95
N ALA A 514 5.35 6.16 32.26
CA ALA A 514 4.49 5.52 31.26
C ALA A 514 3.11 5.16 31.83
N ALA A 515 2.21 4.73 30.94
CA ALA A 515 0.91 4.17 31.36
C ALA A 515 1.05 2.98 32.32
N SER A 516 2.07 2.13 32.12
CA SER A 516 2.35 0.95 32.95
C SER A 516 3.86 0.72 33.09
N ALA A 517 4.26 -0.01 34.13
CA ALA A 517 5.66 -0.32 34.46
C ALA A 517 6.24 -1.41 33.53
N ILE A 518 6.23 -1.13 32.21
CA ILE A 518 6.69 -2.05 31.16
C ILE A 518 7.83 -1.36 30.41
N PRO A 519 9.08 -1.85 30.52
CA PRO A 519 10.20 -1.24 29.83
C PRO A 519 10.06 -1.39 28.31
N TYR A 520 10.70 -0.50 27.55
CA TYR A 520 10.72 -0.59 26.08
C TYR A 520 11.70 -1.66 25.57
N LEU A 521 12.87 -1.77 26.21
CA LEU A 521 13.83 -2.85 25.99
C LEU A 521 13.67 -3.91 27.08
N GLN A 522 13.87 -5.19 26.75
CA GLN A 522 13.74 -6.30 27.69
C GLN A 522 14.61 -6.12 28.95
N ASP A 523 15.84 -5.63 28.78
CA ASP A 523 16.79 -5.34 29.87
C ASP A 523 16.95 -3.83 30.12
N GLY A 524 15.93 -3.04 29.78
CA GLY A 524 15.93 -1.58 29.88
C GLY A 524 15.51 -1.04 31.25
N VAL A 525 15.49 0.29 31.37
CA VAL A 525 14.97 0.98 32.56
C VAL A 525 13.45 0.79 32.65
N VAL A 526 12.98 0.31 33.79
CA VAL A 526 11.53 0.16 34.06
C VAL A 526 10.94 1.54 34.38
N PRO A 527 9.94 2.03 33.63
CA PRO A 527 9.29 3.29 33.93
C PRO A 527 8.41 3.18 35.19
N LYS A 528 8.23 4.28 35.91
CA LYS A 528 7.15 4.40 36.90
C LYS A 528 5.81 4.41 36.15
N ALA A 529 4.90 3.54 36.56
CA ALA A 529 3.51 3.62 36.14
C ALA A 529 2.89 4.89 36.73
N MET A 530 2.40 5.79 35.88
CA MET A 530 1.93 7.10 36.31
C MET A 530 0.75 6.99 37.28
N ASP A 531 0.81 7.75 38.37
CA ASP A 531 -0.36 8.05 39.20
C ASP A 531 -1.07 9.32 38.70
N ARG A 532 -2.16 9.72 39.37
CA ARG A 532 -2.92 10.93 39.00
C ARG A 532 -2.09 12.20 39.10
N ALA A 533 -1.21 12.30 40.09
CA ALA A 533 -0.38 13.49 40.26
C ALA A 533 0.67 13.58 39.13
N ASP A 534 1.26 12.47 38.71
CA ASP A 534 2.13 12.43 37.53
C ASP A 534 1.36 12.87 36.26
N MET A 535 0.13 12.38 36.08
CA MET A 535 -0.73 12.77 34.95
C MET A 535 -1.06 14.26 34.97
N ASP A 536 -1.38 14.82 36.13
CA ASP A 536 -1.64 16.25 36.29
C ASP A 536 -0.41 17.11 36.01
N ALA A 537 0.77 16.68 36.47
CA ALA A 537 2.04 17.37 36.22
C ALA A 537 2.39 17.38 34.74
N VAL A 538 2.36 16.22 34.08
CA VAL A 538 2.62 16.12 32.63
C VAL A 538 1.62 16.96 31.84
N ARG A 539 0.32 16.94 32.18
CA ARG A 539 -0.67 17.79 31.53
C ARG A 539 -0.32 19.28 31.68
N ALA A 540 0.11 19.70 32.86
CA ALA A 540 0.54 21.08 33.10
C ALA A 540 1.78 21.45 32.26
N ASP A 541 2.74 20.53 32.11
CA ASP A 541 3.92 20.72 31.26
C ASP A 541 3.54 20.93 29.80
N PHE A 542 2.61 20.12 29.26
CA PHE A 542 2.09 20.31 27.90
C PHE A 542 1.42 21.69 27.72
N VAL A 543 0.65 22.16 28.70
CA VAL A 543 0.01 23.49 28.68
C VAL A 543 1.05 24.62 28.70
N ALA A 544 2.07 24.49 29.56
CA ALA A 544 3.14 25.46 29.68
C ALA A 544 3.98 25.53 28.38
N ALA A 545 4.36 24.38 27.84
CA ALA A 545 5.07 24.28 26.56
C ALA A 545 4.25 24.84 25.39
N THR A 546 2.92 24.64 25.39
CA THR A 546 2.02 25.23 24.39
C THR A 546 2.01 26.76 24.45
N THR A 547 1.96 27.32 25.67
CA THR A 547 2.02 28.78 25.85
C THR A 547 3.34 29.34 25.36
N ARG A 548 4.45 28.62 25.61
CA ARG A 548 5.78 28.97 25.10
C ARG A 548 5.91 28.82 23.59
N ALA A 549 5.31 27.79 23.00
CA ALA A 549 5.23 27.61 21.55
C ALA A 549 4.48 28.78 20.88
N LEU A 550 3.37 29.21 21.47
CA LEU A 550 2.63 30.38 20.99
C LEU A 550 3.48 31.64 21.08
N ALA A 551 4.17 31.86 22.21
CA ALA A 551 5.08 32.97 22.40
C ALA A 551 6.26 32.91 21.42
N ALA A 552 6.78 31.73 21.10
CA ALA A 552 7.84 31.52 20.13
C ALA A 552 7.39 31.78 18.69
N GLY A 553 6.09 31.89 18.41
CA GLY A 553 5.59 32.29 17.09
C GLY A 553 5.24 31.15 16.13
N PHE A 554 5.05 29.91 16.61
CA PHE A 554 4.64 28.81 15.74
C PHE A 554 3.22 29.00 15.16
N ASP A 555 3.02 28.59 13.91
CA ASP A 555 1.76 28.69 13.18
C ASP A 555 0.80 27.52 13.46
N LEU A 556 1.36 26.35 13.78
CA LEU A 556 0.66 25.08 14.00
C LEU A 556 1.31 24.34 15.18
N LEU A 557 0.48 23.69 15.99
CA LEU A 557 0.92 22.80 17.06
C LEU A 557 0.51 21.37 16.74
N GLU A 558 1.41 20.41 16.92
CA GLU A 558 1.12 18.98 16.85
C GLU A 558 1.40 18.30 18.18
N LEU A 559 0.46 17.48 18.67
CA LEU A 559 0.72 16.62 19.82
C LEU A 559 1.24 15.25 19.37
N HIS A 560 2.34 14.80 19.97
CA HIS A 560 2.93 13.50 19.67
C HIS A 560 2.26 12.38 20.48
N MET A 561 1.28 11.70 19.87
CA MET A 561 0.60 10.52 20.42
C MET A 561 0.95 9.23 19.66
N ALA A 562 2.20 9.11 19.24
CA ALA A 562 2.67 8.03 18.37
C ALA A 562 4.02 7.48 18.83
N HIS A 563 4.51 6.48 18.10
CA HIS A 563 5.86 5.93 18.20
C HIS A 563 6.27 5.37 19.57
N GLY A 564 5.29 4.97 20.40
CA GLY A 564 5.56 4.41 21.72
C GLY A 564 6.05 5.41 22.77
N TYR A 565 5.98 6.70 22.48
CA TYR A 565 6.23 7.75 23.47
C TYR A 565 5.04 7.89 24.44
N LEU A 566 5.11 8.83 25.38
CA LEU A 566 4.26 8.82 26.57
C LEU A 566 2.76 8.68 26.27
N LEU A 567 2.18 9.58 25.47
CA LEU A 567 0.75 9.53 25.16
C LEU A 567 0.39 8.29 24.33
N SER A 568 1.28 7.86 23.43
CA SER A 568 1.13 6.60 22.67
C SER A 568 1.09 5.38 23.59
N THR A 569 1.79 5.42 24.74
CA THR A 569 1.79 4.29 25.68
C THR A 569 0.44 4.07 26.34
N PHE A 570 -0.38 5.12 26.48
CA PHE A 570 -1.76 5.00 26.96
C PHE A 570 -2.68 4.44 25.87
N LEU A 571 -2.44 4.79 24.61
CA LEU A 571 -3.25 4.33 23.48
C LEU A 571 -3.05 2.85 23.17
N SER A 572 -1.84 2.31 23.19
CA SER A 572 -1.63 0.91 22.80
C SER A 572 -1.95 -0.07 23.95
N PRO A 573 -2.76 -1.13 23.70
CA PRO A 573 -3.00 -2.19 24.68
C PRO A 573 -1.75 -3.03 25.00
N LEU A 574 -0.70 -2.95 24.17
CA LEU A 574 0.58 -3.63 24.46
C LEU A 574 1.33 -2.97 25.61
N THR A 575 1.10 -1.68 25.82
CA THR A 575 1.85 -0.82 26.74
C THR A 575 1.02 -0.27 27.88
N ASN A 576 -0.31 -0.27 27.74
CA ASN A 576 -1.25 0.10 28.77
C ASN A 576 -1.92 -1.15 29.35
N ARG A 577 -1.47 -1.58 30.52
CA ARG A 577 -2.01 -2.71 31.29
C ARG A 577 -2.68 -2.24 32.59
N ARG A 578 -3.10 -0.98 32.65
CA ARG A 578 -3.78 -0.43 33.83
C ARG A 578 -5.16 -1.07 33.99
N ASP A 579 -5.60 -1.17 35.24
CA ASP A 579 -6.90 -1.67 35.67
C ASP A 579 -7.82 -0.56 36.22
N ASP A 580 -7.39 0.70 36.11
CA ASP A 580 -8.16 1.90 36.44
C ASP A 580 -8.86 2.52 35.21
N ASP A 581 -9.43 3.72 35.39
CA ASP A 581 -10.19 4.42 34.35
C ASP A 581 -9.35 4.90 33.15
N TYR A 582 -8.04 4.63 33.14
CA TYR A 582 -7.10 4.99 32.08
C TYR A 582 -6.53 3.79 31.32
N GLY A 583 -6.98 2.54 31.59
CA GLY A 583 -6.58 1.33 30.87
C GLY A 583 -7.74 0.39 30.55
N GLY A 584 -7.47 -0.63 29.73
CA GLY A 584 -8.49 -1.59 29.28
C GLY A 584 -9.17 -1.16 27.97
N THR A 585 -10.43 -0.72 28.04
CA THR A 585 -11.21 -0.39 26.83
C THR A 585 -10.61 0.79 26.08
N ILE A 586 -10.93 0.93 24.78
CA ILE A 586 -10.43 2.05 23.97
C ILE A 586 -10.81 3.42 24.57
N ALA A 587 -12.02 3.55 25.13
CA ALA A 587 -12.47 4.78 25.78
C ALA A 587 -11.63 5.13 27.03
N GLN A 588 -11.26 4.14 27.84
CA GLN A 588 -10.39 4.34 29.00
C GLN A 588 -8.95 4.68 28.57
N ARG A 589 -8.41 3.96 27.59
CA ARG A 589 -7.07 4.23 27.02
C ARG A 589 -6.94 5.63 26.41
N LEU A 590 -8.03 6.15 25.83
CA LEU A 590 -8.08 7.51 25.25
C LEU A 590 -8.16 8.62 26.29
N ARG A 591 -8.59 8.33 27.53
CA ARG A 591 -8.95 9.35 28.52
C ARG A 591 -7.82 10.33 28.79
N PHE A 592 -6.63 9.85 29.17
CA PHE A 592 -5.51 10.75 29.47
C PHE A 592 -4.98 11.50 28.24
N PRO A 593 -4.75 10.86 27.07
CA PRO A 593 -4.43 11.58 25.85
C PRO A 593 -5.41 12.70 25.49
N LEU A 594 -6.72 12.48 25.68
CA LEU A 594 -7.75 13.50 25.44
C LEU A 594 -7.74 14.60 26.50
N GLU A 595 -7.51 14.30 27.78
CA GLU A 595 -7.34 15.34 28.81
C GLU A 595 -6.17 16.28 28.49
N VAL A 596 -5.06 15.74 27.98
CA VAL A 596 -3.92 16.55 27.53
C VAL A 596 -4.28 17.36 26.29
N PHE A 597 -4.95 16.73 25.31
CA PHE A 597 -5.42 17.43 24.11
C PHE A 597 -6.32 18.61 24.45
N ASP A 598 -7.34 18.40 25.30
CA ASP A 598 -8.31 19.43 25.68
C ASP A 598 -7.65 20.59 26.41
N ALA A 599 -6.73 20.30 27.34
CA ALA A 599 -5.99 21.32 28.08
C ALA A 599 -5.11 22.17 27.15
N VAL A 600 -4.43 21.54 26.19
CA VAL A 600 -3.63 22.23 25.16
C VAL A 600 -4.53 23.04 24.23
N ARG A 601 -5.64 22.46 23.75
CA ARG A 601 -6.60 23.11 22.85
C ARG A 601 -7.20 24.36 23.47
N ALA A 602 -7.41 24.37 24.80
CA ALA A 602 -7.95 25.50 25.54
C ALA A 602 -7.03 26.72 25.57
N VAL A 603 -5.71 26.53 25.54
CA VAL A 603 -4.72 27.63 25.54
C VAL A 603 -4.18 27.99 24.16
N TRP A 604 -4.26 27.07 23.18
CA TRP A 604 -3.90 27.35 21.79
C TRP A 604 -4.99 28.20 21.10
N PRO A 605 -4.66 29.24 20.31
CA PRO A 605 -5.66 30.10 19.67
C PRO A 605 -6.61 29.33 18.74
N GLN A 606 -7.91 29.58 18.87
CA GLN A 606 -8.96 28.82 18.16
C GLN A 606 -8.93 28.98 16.64
N ASP A 607 -8.29 30.03 16.11
CA ASP A 607 -8.08 30.25 14.68
C ASP A 607 -6.85 29.51 14.13
N ARG A 608 -5.99 28.98 15.00
CA ARG A 608 -4.79 28.23 14.62
C ARG A 608 -5.01 26.71 14.63
N PRO A 609 -4.54 25.98 13.61
CA PRO A 609 -4.68 24.53 13.55
C PRO A 609 -3.95 23.83 14.69
N MET A 610 -4.53 22.70 15.10
CA MET A 610 -3.88 21.73 15.98
C MET A 610 -3.94 20.33 15.36
N SER A 611 -2.77 19.73 15.20
CA SER A 611 -2.55 18.38 14.68
C SER A 611 -2.36 17.39 15.82
N VAL A 612 -2.60 16.11 15.55
CA VAL A 612 -2.12 15.01 16.40
C VAL A 612 -1.46 13.96 15.51
N ARG A 613 -0.28 13.51 15.92
CA ARG A 613 0.37 12.35 15.30
C ARG A 613 0.01 11.09 16.05
N ILE A 614 -0.48 10.07 15.35
CA ILE A 614 -0.83 8.75 15.90
C ILE A 614 -0.04 7.61 15.26
N SER A 615 0.11 6.49 15.99
CA SER A 615 0.52 5.21 15.41
C SER A 615 -0.72 4.38 15.08
N ALA A 616 -1.01 4.20 13.79
CA ALA A 616 -2.20 3.46 13.34
C ALA A 616 -2.05 1.93 13.40
N CYS A 617 -0.84 1.42 13.62
CA CYS A 617 -0.56 0.00 13.77
C CYS A 617 0.71 -0.15 14.61
N ASP A 618 0.70 -1.06 15.58
CA ASP A 618 1.88 -1.33 16.42
C ASP A 618 2.85 -2.34 15.79
N TRP A 619 2.44 -3.02 14.71
CA TRP A 619 3.18 -4.10 14.04
C TRP A 619 3.53 -5.29 14.96
N ALA A 620 2.69 -5.51 15.98
CA ALA A 620 2.78 -6.63 16.91
C ALA A 620 1.37 -7.17 17.21
N GLU A 621 1.28 -8.47 17.48
CA GLU A 621 0.02 -9.13 17.81
C GLU A 621 -0.61 -8.55 19.07
N GLY A 622 -1.92 -8.31 19.04
CA GLY A 622 -2.65 -7.70 20.15
C GLY A 622 -2.45 -6.20 20.32
N GLY A 623 -1.82 -5.51 19.35
CA GLY A 623 -1.70 -4.06 19.29
C GLY A 623 -2.94 -3.34 18.75
N ILE A 624 -2.77 -2.05 18.42
CA ILE A 624 -3.81 -1.20 17.82
C ILE A 624 -4.38 -1.85 16.55
N THR A 625 -5.71 -1.93 16.48
CA THR A 625 -6.50 -2.41 15.33
C THR A 625 -7.05 -1.26 14.49
N ASP A 626 -7.56 -1.54 13.28
CA ASP A 626 -8.22 -0.53 12.44
C ASP A 626 -9.44 0.11 13.16
N ASP A 627 -10.19 -0.67 13.96
CA ASP A 627 -11.32 -0.15 14.76
C ASP A 627 -10.84 0.80 15.87
N ASP A 628 -9.71 0.49 16.51
CA ASP A 628 -9.07 1.41 17.47
C ASP A 628 -8.66 2.71 16.76
N VAL A 629 -8.07 2.64 15.57
CA VAL A 629 -7.67 3.82 14.79
C VAL A 629 -8.88 4.72 14.50
N LEU A 630 -10.00 4.14 14.06
CA LEU A 630 -11.23 4.88 13.80
C LEU A 630 -11.79 5.51 15.07
N ALA A 631 -11.78 4.80 16.19
CA ALA A 631 -12.22 5.34 17.48
C ALA A 631 -11.33 6.50 17.96
N ILE A 632 -10.01 6.35 17.88
CA ILE A 632 -9.03 7.38 18.23
C ILE A 632 -9.23 8.63 17.37
N ALA A 633 -9.27 8.45 16.04
CA ALA A 633 -9.43 9.55 15.10
C ALA A 633 -10.76 10.27 15.26
N THR A 634 -11.85 9.53 15.50
CA THR A 634 -13.18 10.10 15.74
C THR A 634 -13.21 10.93 17.02
N ALA A 635 -12.65 10.41 18.11
CA ALA A 635 -12.57 11.14 19.38
C ALA A 635 -11.74 12.43 19.21
N LEU A 636 -10.55 12.35 18.60
CA LEU A 636 -9.71 13.52 18.36
C LEU A 636 -10.41 14.58 17.50
N LYS A 637 -11.12 14.17 16.44
CA LYS A 637 -11.94 15.09 15.63
C LYS A 637 -13.01 15.78 16.47
N GLN A 638 -13.75 15.03 17.30
CA GLN A 638 -14.80 15.57 18.17
C GLN A 638 -14.28 16.57 19.20
N HIS A 639 -13.06 16.37 19.69
CA HIS A 639 -12.40 17.28 20.63
C HIS A 639 -11.77 18.51 19.95
N GLY A 640 -11.77 18.58 18.61
CA GLY A 640 -11.34 19.75 17.86
C GLY A 640 -9.96 19.63 17.20
N CYS A 641 -9.48 18.41 16.95
CA CYS A 641 -8.31 18.17 16.10
C CYS A 641 -8.64 18.56 14.64
N ASP A 642 -7.71 19.26 14.00
CA ASP A 642 -7.93 19.84 12.66
C ASP A 642 -7.34 18.97 11.54
N VAL A 643 -6.30 18.20 11.86
CA VAL A 643 -5.60 17.32 10.92
C VAL A 643 -4.90 16.20 11.70
N LEU A 644 -4.95 14.97 11.20
CA LEU A 644 -4.23 13.83 11.81
C LEU A 644 -3.00 13.44 11.01
N ASP A 645 -1.83 13.41 11.63
CA ASP A 645 -0.61 12.81 11.08
C ASP A 645 -0.57 11.30 11.37
N VAL A 646 -0.77 10.51 10.31
CA VAL A 646 -0.97 9.06 10.42
C VAL A 646 0.34 8.33 10.16
N SER A 647 0.99 7.89 11.24
CA SER A 647 2.21 7.09 11.25
C SER A 647 1.94 5.67 11.74
N THR A 648 2.97 4.85 11.94
CA THR A 648 2.87 3.49 12.49
C THR A 648 4.09 3.11 13.33
N GLY A 649 3.93 2.10 14.17
CA GLY A 649 5.00 1.34 14.81
C GLY A 649 5.73 2.09 15.90
N GLN A 650 6.93 1.57 16.22
CA GLN A 650 7.85 2.05 17.27
C GLN A 650 7.29 1.94 18.70
N THR A 651 6.10 1.33 18.86
CA THR A 651 5.43 1.12 20.15
C THR A 651 6.15 0.08 21.01
N VAL A 652 6.51 -1.06 20.44
CA VAL A 652 7.26 -2.16 21.08
C VAL A 652 8.46 -2.55 20.24
N ARG A 653 9.53 -3.08 20.85
CA ARG A 653 10.80 -3.35 20.15
C ARG A 653 10.74 -4.58 19.25
N GLU A 654 9.93 -5.57 19.60
CA GLU A 654 9.71 -6.82 18.87
C GLU A 654 8.78 -6.68 17.66
N ALA A 655 8.28 -5.48 17.39
CA ALA A 655 7.46 -5.15 16.23
C ALA A 655 8.12 -5.58 14.92
N LYS A 656 7.31 -6.09 13.96
CA LYS A 656 7.78 -6.59 12.66
C LYS A 656 7.19 -5.78 11.51
N PRO A 657 7.61 -4.51 11.30
CA PRO A 657 7.05 -3.66 10.27
C PRO A 657 7.34 -4.18 8.87
N ILE A 658 6.32 -4.16 8.01
CA ILE A 658 6.46 -4.50 6.60
C ILE A 658 6.60 -3.20 5.80
N TYR A 659 7.85 -2.82 5.56
CA TYR A 659 8.16 -1.64 4.78
C TYR A 659 7.88 -1.82 3.28
N GLY A 660 7.57 -0.71 2.63
CA GLY A 660 7.40 -0.63 1.19
C GLY A 660 7.22 0.83 0.76
N ARG A 661 7.00 1.06 -0.52
CA ARG A 661 6.66 2.38 -1.05
C ARG A 661 5.33 2.85 -0.44
N MET A 662 5.31 4.07 0.11
CA MET A 662 4.07 4.70 0.64
C MET A 662 3.29 3.76 1.58
N TYR A 663 4.00 3.06 2.48
CA TYR A 663 3.43 1.91 3.17
C TYR A 663 2.38 2.28 4.22
N GLN A 664 2.36 3.53 4.71
CA GLN A 664 1.38 3.97 5.70
C GLN A 664 0.16 4.69 5.10
N ALA A 665 0.17 4.95 3.78
CA ALA A 665 -0.95 5.59 3.09
C ALA A 665 -2.32 4.92 3.30
N PRO A 666 -2.44 3.58 3.41
CA PRO A 666 -3.74 2.93 3.63
C PRO A 666 -4.45 3.37 4.92
N TRP A 667 -3.71 3.64 6.00
CA TRP A 667 -4.31 4.12 7.25
C TRP A 667 -4.70 5.60 7.18
N SER A 668 -3.94 6.40 6.44
CA SER A 668 -4.31 7.80 6.17
C SER A 668 -5.61 7.88 5.37
N GLU A 669 -5.74 7.03 4.35
CA GLU A 669 -6.97 6.89 3.56
C GLU A 669 -8.14 6.40 4.41
N LEU A 670 -7.93 5.39 5.28
CA LEU A 670 -8.94 4.90 6.22
C LEU A 670 -9.50 6.03 7.08
N VAL A 671 -8.62 6.78 7.77
CA VAL A 671 -9.02 7.88 8.64
C VAL A 671 -9.72 8.98 7.85
N ARG A 672 -9.17 9.39 6.70
CA ARG A 672 -9.74 10.45 5.87
C ARG A 672 -11.14 10.11 5.39
N ARG A 673 -11.39 8.87 4.96
CA ARG A 673 -12.68 8.44 4.38
C ARG A 673 -13.74 8.17 5.44
N GLU A 674 -13.40 7.42 6.47
CA GLU A 674 -14.39 6.94 7.45
C GLU A 674 -14.68 7.99 8.53
N VAL A 675 -13.70 8.82 8.89
CA VAL A 675 -13.86 9.85 9.93
C VAL A 675 -14.12 11.23 9.33
N GLY A 676 -13.65 11.48 8.10
CA GLY A 676 -13.84 12.77 7.42
C GLY A 676 -13.06 13.91 8.09
N ILE A 677 -11.84 13.64 8.54
CA ILE A 677 -10.88 14.65 9.03
C ILE A 677 -9.70 14.73 8.06
N PRO A 678 -9.14 15.92 7.77
CA PRO A 678 -7.93 16.02 6.97
C PRO A 678 -6.80 15.16 7.53
N THR A 679 -5.99 14.58 6.65
CA THR A 679 -4.85 13.76 7.08
C THR A 679 -3.53 14.19 6.47
N ILE A 680 -2.46 14.07 7.27
CA ILE A 680 -1.08 14.03 6.82
C ILE A 680 -0.68 12.55 6.68
N THR A 681 -0.11 12.17 5.55
CA THR A 681 0.48 10.84 5.37
C THR A 681 1.99 10.90 5.27
N VAL A 682 2.66 9.84 5.72
CA VAL A 682 4.12 9.71 5.75
C VAL A 682 4.52 8.25 5.47
N GLY A 683 5.82 7.95 5.38
CA GLY A 683 6.34 6.58 5.31
C GLY A 683 6.77 6.17 3.91
N ASN A 684 8.08 6.26 3.66
CA ASN A 684 8.73 5.95 2.37
C ASN A 684 8.09 6.67 1.17
N VAL A 685 7.68 7.92 1.36
CA VAL A 685 7.49 8.90 0.28
C VAL A 685 8.87 9.41 -0.10
N GLN A 686 9.24 9.33 -1.38
CA GLN A 686 10.62 9.50 -1.85
C GLN A 686 10.74 10.41 -3.08
N SER A 687 9.66 10.65 -3.81
CA SER A 687 9.62 11.49 -5.00
C SER A 687 8.40 12.40 -4.98
N TRP A 688 8.43 13.46 -5.78
CA TRP A 688 7.28 14.34 -5.97
C TRP A 688 6.11 13.61 -6.63
N ASP A 689 6.40 12.60 -7.44
CA ASP A 689 5.39 11.74 -8.07
C ASP A 689 4.63 10.91 -7.02
N HIS A 690 5.30 10.43 -5.97
CA HIS A 690 4.60 9.82 -4.83
C HIS A 690 3.66 10.83 -4.15
N VAL A 691 4.10 12.09 -3.98
CA VAL A 691 3.27 13.15 -3.38
C VAL A 691 2.02 13.40 -4.22
N ASN A 692 2.17 13.66 -5.52
CA ASN A 692 1.03 13.88 -6.42
C ASN A 692 0.12 12.65 -6.48
N THR A 693 0.68 11.44 -6.54
CA THR A 693 -0.10 10.20 -6.55
C THR A 693 -0.99 10.08 -5.31
N LEU A 694 -0.44 10.31 -4.12
CA LEU A 694 -1.19 10.21 -2.86
C LEU A 694 -2.32 11.25 -2.76
N LEU A 695 -2.06 12.48 -3.20
CA LEU A 695 -3.04 13.57 -3.18
C LEU A 695 -4.14 13.35 -4.22
N ALA A 696 -3.76 13.10 -5.47
CA ALA A 696 -4.70 12.92 -6.59
C ALA A 696 -5.60 11.68 -6.45
N SER A 697 -5.13 10.66 -5.72
CA SER A 697 -5.94 9.47 -5.39
C SER A 697 -6.73 9.61 -4.08
N GLY A 698 -6.70 10.77 -3.43
CA GLY A 698 -7.52 11.02 -2.25
C GLY A 698 -7.07 10.31 -0.98
N ARG A 699 -5.80 9.88 -0.91
CA ARG A 699 -5.27 9.11 0.23
C ARG A 699 -4.80 9.99 1.38
N ALA A 700 -4.59 11.28 1.14
CA ALA A 700 -4.21 12.27 2.13
C ALA A 700 -4.52 13.70 1.65
N ASP A 701 -4.51 14.66 2.57
CA ASP A 701 -4.63 16.09 2.26
C ASP A 701 -3.28 16.81 2.31
N LEU A 702 -2.32 16.25 3.05
CA LEU A 702 -0.93 16.69 3.16
C LEU A 702 0.01 15.48 3.11
N VAL A 703 1.21 15.67 2.59
CA VAL A 703 2.20 14.59 2.49
C VAL A 703 3.51 15.01 3.15
N ALA A 704 3.89 14.28 4.20
CA ALA A 704 5.13 14.51 4.92
C ALA A 704 6.27 13.66 4.36
N LEU A 705 7.41 14.32 4.11
CA LEU A 705 8.66 13.69 3.74
C LEU A 705 9.71 13.99 4.79
N ALA A 706 10.36 12.92 5.28
CA ALA A 706 11.44 12.99 6.26
C ALA A 706 12.81 12.94 5.56
N ARG A 707 13.38 11.74 5.41
CA ARG A 707 14.69 11.48 4.80
C ARG A 707 14.96 12.20 3.46
N PRO A 708 14.00 12.33 2.52
CA PRO A 708 14.22 13.13 1.31
C PRO A 708 14.66 14.58 1.60
N HIS A 709 14.07 15.23 2.62
CA HIS A 709 14.46 16.59 3.03
C HIS A 709 15.75 16.64 3.85
N LEU A 710 16.21 15.52 4.43
CA LEU A 710 17.55 15.43 5.01
C LEU A 710 18.62 15.42 3.92
N PHE A 711 18.35 14.68 2.83
CA PHE A 711 19.24 14.58 1.68
C PHE A 711 19.22 15.84 0.81
N ASP A 712 18.03 16.39 0.55
CA ASP A 712 17.80 17.54 -0.30
C ASP A 712 16.85 18.54 0.39
N PRO A 713 17.37 19.60 1.03
CA PRO A 713 16.52 20.59 1.68
C PRO A 713 15.65 21.38 0.68
N TYR A 714 16.00 21.40 -0.61
CA TYR A 714 15.31 22.16 -1.67
C TYR A 714 14.46 21.26 -2.58
N PHE A 715 14.14 20.05 -2.11
CA PHE A 715 13.30 19.05 -2.79
C PHE A 715 12.05 19.66 -3.45
N THR A 716 11.36 20.59 -2.78
CA THR A 716 10.11 21.15 -3.32
C THR A 716 10.36 22.10 -4.50
N LEU A 717 11.45 22.88 -4.48
CA LEU A 717 11.87 23.70 -5.63
C LEU A 717 12.31 22.82 -6.81
N HIS A 718 13.09 21.76 -6.54
CA HIS A 718 13.50 20.80 -7.57
C HIS A 718 12.29 20.07 -8.18
N ALA A 719 11.33 19.64 -7.35
CA ALA A 719 10.08 19.06 -7.81
C ALA A 719 9.28 20.00 -8.72
N ALA A 720 9.25 21.29 -8.40
CA ALA A 720 8.57 22.28 -9.24
C ALA A 720 9.28 22.44 -10.59
N ALA A 721 10.61 22.50 -10.58
CA ALA A 721 11.45 22.53 -11.76
C ALA A 721 11.26 21.30 -12.67
N GLU A 722 11.33 20.10 -12.10
CA GLU A 722 11.16 18.82 -12.81
C GLU A 722 9.78 18.69 -13.45
N GLN A 723 8.75 19.24 -12.81
CA GLN A 723 7.38 19.26 -13.35
C GLN A 723 7.10 20.46 -14.26
N GLY A 724 8.06 21.35 -14.49
CA GLY A 724 7.87 22.58 -15.25
C GLY A 724 6.90 23.58 -14.60
N TYR A 725 6.59 23.41 -13.31
CA TYR A 725 5.63 24.25 -12.59
C TYR A 725 6.28 25.53 -12.06
N ARG A 726 5.64 26.67 -12.36
CA ARG A 726 6.18 28.01 -12.11
C ARG A 726 5.48 28.78 -10.98
N GLY A 727 4.48 28.20 -10.33
CA GLY A 727 3.73 28.89 -9.28
C GLY A 727 4.35 28.81 -7.89
N VAL A 728 5.40 28.01 -7.67
CA VAL A 728 6.12 28.01 -6.39
C VAL A 728 6.92 29.32 -6.25
N VAL A 729 6.86 29.90 -5.06
CA VAL A 729 7.66 31.08 -4.71
C VAL A 729 9.12 30.67 -4.54
N TRP A 730 9.98 31.25 -5.37
CA TRP A 730 11.44 31.17 -5.18
C TRP A 730 11.91 32.40 -4.41
N PRO A 731 12.83 32.27 -3.45
CA PRO A 731 13.52 33.42 -2.88
C PRO A 731 14.14 34.26 -3.98
N ASN A 732 14.06 35.59 -3.87
CA ASN A 732 14.56 36.51 -4.90
C ASN A 732 16.04 36.26 -5.25
N GLN A 733 16.82 35.88 -4.24
CA GLN A 733 18.24 35.57 -4.33
C GLN A 733 18.54 34.32 -5.19
N TYR A 734 17.56 33.42 -5.37
CA TYR A 734 17.71 32.15 -6.09
C TYR A 734 17.09 32.17 -7.49
N LEU A 735 16.53 33.31 -7.94
CA LEU A 735 15.87 33.41 -9.24
C LEU A 735 16.81 33.08 -10.42
N SER A 736 18.12 33.29 -10.27
CA SER A 736 19.11 32.92 -11.30
C SER A 736 19.27 31.41 -11.49
N ALA A 737 18.89 30.60 -10.49
CA ALA A 737 18.91 29.14 -10.53
C ALA A 737 17.58 28.53 -11.00
N ARG A 738 16.52 29.33 -11.10
CA ARG A 738 15.21 28.86 -11.55
C ARG A 738 15.28 28.47 -13.03
N PRO A 739 14.89 27.24 -13.41
CA PRO A 739 14.92 26.80 -14.80
C PRO A 739 14.10 27.71 -15.71
N ARG A 740 14.64 27.95 -16.92
CA ARG A 740 14.10 28.93 -17.87
C ARG A 740 12.85 28.48 -18.59
#